data_AF-A0A1W9UU65-F1
#
_entry.id   AF-A0A1W9UU65-F1
#
_cell.length_a   1.000
_cell.length_b   1.000
_cell.length_c   1.000
_cell.angle_alpha   90.00
_cell.angle_beta   90.00
_cell.angle_gamma   90.00
#
_symmetry.space_group_name_H-M   'P 1'
#
loop_
_entity.id
_entity.type
_entity.pdbx_description
1 polymer ?
#
loop_
_entity_poly.entity_id
_entity_poly.type
_entity_poly.pdbx_seq_one_letter_code
_entity_poly.pdbx_strand_id
1 'polypeptide(L)'
;MSKYIATRAIRGANAIVAEADALLKKAIAEKGAETPVVFPNTAYFLPTTYGMLNHKVETLGDLEFSLDYAKKLLHPLPDDNLWVPYLGETLDSGQATLLAAEAIEGIRFAYGEQPGAYPGLELTGSTEYPDFTGDGHLNGPIDDIQLRSWGIQLVDGRMPGFAAIVGAARSNEAAVSIVRELQKRNILIFLCGNSNGRSMIDQLQEEGVEMGYDTYIVPFGRDTISAIYPVGFATRSALTFGGLKPGQWRDILLYNKFRVFAFVLALGEVDDLKYAAAAGAISYGFPTIADTVIPEILPTGVTQYEHVISMPWNEIEAENDTERAAKLVQRAIEVRGVKIKITEVPVPVAYGSAFEGEVVRRADMRIEFGGKKSRAYEYLRMVDMDEVEDHKIEVIGPGFEDQEVGASIDLGILIEVAGRKMQEDFEPVLERQVHYFINGASGIQHIGQRDIAWIRISKGAVEKGFNLKHFGEILYARFHADFGAIVDKVQVKIFTDPDLHAEWLEKAREAYEFRNQRLADLTDEAVDTFYDCTLCQSFAPTHVCIVSPQRLGLCGAYNWLDCKASNQINPTGPNQPVVKGKLLDPVKGYWTGTNENAVKNSQGTVDKVALYSIMENPMTACGCFECIVMYLPEVEGVMVVSREDPSMTPAGMTFSTLAGMCGGGIQTPGVMGIGKFYMTSPKFLSADGGFKRVVWMSSFLKDSMAAEFAAVAEREGIPNLIDLIADERKVTTVDELVDWVEEVKHPVLEMGVMQAESGEVEAEVEVEVEVEAEVEVEAEVEVEVAPKAVAVAPEPIAAEAAPVLVPQALASAVGPADVQQLAETAAEIVIDRFRGALVAALQQLGGVAPAAPGVPVAPVPMVEPVAPEVAAPPVKKIARAAVPPWSEEKESLDFLKEKWPGSIREITLGATAAEGGTRTKTVTIGGQTSMPFLDVEGELGCKPAIAIEIQDRKPDDWSPLLMQAWGEAMNDPGEWAKAAEKAGADLILLQLSLTDADGNPNTPEKAVAAVRKVLAATGLPLIVLGPGQVDPDNELLVPVAEAAVGERIVLGVCEEKNYRTIVAAALAHGQLVIARTAMDVNLAKQLNILISDMGLPLDRILMDPTCAGVGYGMEYGYSVMERLRLAALQGDGMTQLPMIVTVGYEAWRQKESKVGEGVPEAWGDWEERAINWETVTAATLVESAGDIVALRHPESVRRIRAMIEELEG
;
A
#
# COMPACT_ATOMS: atom_id res chain seq x y z
N MET A 1 -39.52 -28.86 -4.14
CA MET A 1 -39.54 -28.66 -2.68
C MET A 1 -39.60 -30.00 -2.00
N SER A 2 -38.59 -30.35 -1.22
CA SER A 2 -38.50 -31.64 -0.52
C SER A 2 -38.87 -31.47 0.95
N LYS A 3 -39.93 -32.16 1.41
CA LYS A 3 -40.28 -32.24 2.84
C LYS A 3 -39.09 -32.73 3.66
N TYR A 4 -38.36 -33.73 3.17
CA TYR A 4 -37.21 -34.30 3.86
C TYR A 4 -36.11 -33.27 4.13
N ILE A 5 -35.75 -32.43 3.14
CA ILE A 5 -34.75 -31.37 3.33
C ILE A 5 -35.25 -30.35 4.35
N ALA A 6 -36.48 -29.86 4.20
CA ALA A 6 -37.06 -28.91 5.15
C ALA A 6 -37.05 -29.47 6.59
N THR A 7 -37.49 -30.71 6.81
CA THR A 7 -37.45 -31.36 8.13
C THR A 7 -36.03 -31.52 8.67
N ARG A 8 -35.04 -31.90 7.85
CA ARG A 8 -33.63 -32.05 8.28
C ARG A 8 -33.02 -30.70 8.65
N ALA A 9 -33.16 -29.70 7.76
CA ALA A 9 -32.61 -28.35 7.95
C ALA A 9 -33.24 -27.62 9.13
N ILE A 10 -34.57 -27.64 9.27
CA ILE A 10 -35.27 -27.00 10.40
C ILE A 10 -34.90 -27.71 11.72
N ARG A 11 -34.73 -29.04 11.74
CA ARG A 11 -34.26 -29.76 12.93
C ARG A 11 -32.82 -29.42 13.30
N GLY A 12 -31.93 -29.34 12.32
CA GLY A 12 -30.55 -28.89 12.50
C GLY A 12 -30.46 -27.47 13.06
N ALA A 13 -31.22 -26.53 12.49
CA ALA A 13 -31.32 -25.15 12.95
C ALA A 13 -31.79 -25.04 14.42
N ASN A 14 -32.87 -25.76 14.77
CA ASN A 14 -33.36 -25.79 16.15
C ASN A 14 -32.32 -26.38 17.12
N ALA A 15 -31.53 -27.36 16.69
CA ALA A 15 -30.46 -27.95 17.51
C ALA A 15 -29.28 -26.98 17.69
N ILE A 16 -28.72 -26.41 16.62
CA ILE A 16 -27.51 -25.57 16.70
C ILE A 16 -27.79 -24.22 17.39
N VAL A 17 -28.98 -23.64 17.25
CA VAL A 17 -29.36 -22.42 17.99
C VAL A 17 -29.49 -22.70 19.50
N ALA A 18 -30.01 -23.87 19.88
CA ALA A 18 -30.08 -24.29 21.28
C ALA A 18 -28.69 -24.62 21.85
N GLU A 19 -27.80 -25.19 21.04
CA GLU A 19 -26.40 -25.44 21.40
C GLU A 19 -25.63 -24.12 21.58
N ALA A 20 -25.76 -23.17 20.64
CA ALA A 20 -25.16 -21.84 20.75
C ALA A 20 -25.65 -21.06 21.99
N ASP A 21 -26.96 -21.12 22.29
CA ASP A 21 -27.55 -20.49 23.49
C ASP A 21 -27.04 -21.13 24.79
N ALA A 22 -26.79 -22.44 24.81
CA ALA A 22 -26.20 -23.14 25.94
C ALA A 22 -24.70 -22.85 26.10
N LEU A 23 -23.95 -22.84 24.99
CA LEU A 23 -22.53 -22.48 24.95
C LEU A 23 -22.30 -21.03 25.37
N LEU A 24 -23.14 -20.10 24.93
CA LEU A 24 -23.04 -18.70 25.33
C LEU A 24 -23.26 -18.52 26.84
N LYS A 25 -24.29 -19.15 27.40
CA LYS A 25 -24.57 -19.11 28.85
C LYS A 25 -23.45 -19.73 29.67
N LYS A 26 -22.81 -20.79 29.16
CA LYS A 26 -21.58 -21.36 29.74
C LYS A 26 -20.42 -20.35 29.67
N ALA A 27 -20.16 -19.77 28.51
CA ALA A 27 -19.06 -18.82 28.30
C ALA A 27 -19.20 -17.56 29.18
N ILE A 28 -20.39 -16.96 29.25
CA ILE A 28 -20.69 -15.82 30.13
C ILE A 28 -20.52 -16.20 31.62
N ALA A 29 -20.84 -17.44 32.01
CA ALA A 29 -20.66 -17.91 33.39
C ALA A 29 -19.21 -18.28 33.75
N GLU A 30 -18.37 -18.68 32.78
CA GLU A 30 -16.98 -19.10 33.00
C GLU A 30 -15.95 -17.98 32.76
N LYS A 31 -16.22 -17.07 31.81
CA LYS A 31 -15.32 -15.98 31.39
C LYS A 31 -15.85 -14.59 31.78
N GLY A 32 -17.18 -14.40 31.78
CA GLY A 32 -17.84 -13.11 32.02
C GLY A 32 -18.36 -12.47 30.73
N ALA A 33 -19.43 -11.67 30.81
CA ALA A 33 -20.07 -11.05 29.64
C ALA A 33 -19.13 -10.11 28.87
N GLU A 34 -18.32 -9.32 29.59
CA GLU A 34 -17.36 -8.35 29.04
C GLU A 34 -16.15 -8.99 28.32
N THR A 35 -16.09 -10.32 28.20
CA THR A 35 -14.97 -11.00 27.51
C THR A 35 -14.99 -10.65 26.03
N PRO A 36 -13.89 -10.14 25.45
CA PRO A 36 -13.85 -9.77 24.03
C PRO A 36 -14.16 -10.94 23.09
N VAL A 37 -14.86 -10.64 22.00
CA VAL A 37 -15.10 -11.54 20.87
C VAL A 37 -14.59 -10.85 19.61
N VAL A 38 -13.46 -11.33 19.10
CA VAL A 38 -12.72 -10.68 18.01
C VAL A 38 -12.35 -11.72 16.95
N PHE A 39 -12.62 -11.41 15.68
CA PHE A 39 -12.00 -12.09 14.55
C PHE A 39 -10.74 -11.30 14.12
N PRO A 40 -9.67 -11.99 13.70
CA PRO A 40 -8.42 -11.35 13.27
C PRO A 40 -8.64 -10.37 12.11
N ASN A 41 -7.91 -9.25 12.14
CA ASN A 41 -7.65 -8.38 10.99
C ASN A 41 -8.89 -8.03 10.14
N THR A 42 -10.05 -7.79 10.77
CA THR A 42 -11.28 -7.38 10.09
C THR A 42 -11.96 -6.18 10.74
N ALA A 43 -12.41 -5.22 9.91
CA ALA A 43 -13.18 -4.06 10.34
C ALA A 43 -14.70 -4.35 10.45
N TYR A 44 -15.10 -5.61 10.24
CA TYR A 44 -16.51 -6.03 10.12
C TYR A 44 -17.01 -6.87 11.30
N PHE A 45 -16.29 -6.92 12.42
CA PHE A 45 -16.67 -7.66 13.64
C PHE A 45 -16.94 -9.15 13.31
N LEU A 46 -18.05 -9.72 13.81
CA LEU A 46 -18.63 -10.96 13.27
C LEU A 46 -19.39 -10.62 11.97
N PRO A 47 -18.87 -10.93 10.76
CA PRO A 47 -19.29 -10.19 9.57
C PRO A 47 -20.67 -10.54 9.03
N THR A 48 -21.16 -11.77 9.24
CA THR A 48 -22.52 -12.19 8.85
C THR A 48 -23.56 -11.50 9.72
N THR A 49 -23.32 -11.48 11.03
CA THR A 49 -24.11 -10.78 12.05
C THR A 49 -24.16 -9.29 11.77
N TYR A 50 -23.00 -8.66 11.56
CA TYR A 50 -22.90 -7.23 11.27
C TYR A 50 -23.60 -6.88 9.95
N GLY A 51 -23.28 -7.61 8.88
CA GLY A 51 -23.89 -7.42 7.56
C GLY A 51 -25.41 -7.58 7.55
N MET A 52 -25.96 -8.60 8.22
CA MET A 52 -27.40 -8.87 8.22
C MET A 52 -28.20 -8.03 9.22
N LEU A 53 -27.64 -7.73 10.40
CA LEU A 53 -28.39 -7.11 11.51
C LEU A 53 -27.99 -5.66 11.84
N ASN A 54 -26.88 -5.15 11.27
CA ASN A 54 -26.21 -3.92 11.73
C ASN A 54 -25.88 -3.94 13.24
N HIS A 55 -25.60 -5.14 13.77
CA HIS A 55 -25.20 -5.34 15.16
C HIS A 55 -23.70 -5.59 15.23
N LYS A 56 -23.01 -4.83 16.08
CA LYS A 56 -21.59 -5.07 16.38
C LYS A 56 -21.51 -6.05 17.53
N VAL A 57 -20.68 -7.08 17.37
CA VAL A 57 -20.32 -7.98 18.46
C VAL A 57 -18.87 -7.67 18.80
N GLU A 58 -18.66 -7.16 20.01
CA GLU A 58 -17.34 -6.80 20.53
C GLU A 58 -17.03 -7.65 21.79
N THR A 59 -18.06 -8.18 22.45
CA THR A 59 -18.01 -9.00 23.67
C THR A 59 -18.88 -10.27 23.58
N LEU A 60 -18.73 -11.19 24.54
CA LEU A 60 -19.67 -12.31 24.72
C LEU A 60 -21.09 -11.81 25.02
N GLY A 61 -21.27 -10.72 25.75
CA GLY A 61 -22.60 -10.15 26.04
C GLY A 61 -23.39 -9.79 24.77
N ASP A 62 -22.70 -9.26 23.75
CA ASP A 62 -23.33 -8.81 22.50
C ASP A 62 -23.93 -9.97 21.68
N LEU A 63 -23.46 -11.20 21.89
CA LEU A 63 -23.99 -12.40 21.21
C LEU A 63 -25.42 -12.74 21.63
N GLU A 64 -25.90 -12.27 22.78
CA GLU A 64 -27.29 -12.49 23.20
C GLU A 64 -28.27 -11.92 22.17
N PHE A 65 -27.99 -10.74 21.61
CA PHE A 65 -28.83 -10.12 20.57
C PHE A 65 -28.92 -10.99 19.31
N SER A 66 -27.78 -11.49 18.83
CA SER A 66 -27.69 -12.33 17.62
C SER A 66 -28.45 -13.64 17.78
N LEU A 67 -28.30 -14.31 18.93
CA LEU A 67 -29.02 -15.55 19.22
C LEU A 67 -30.51 -15.30 19.49
N ASP A 68 -30.89 -14.20 20.13
CA ASP A 68 -32.30 -13.82 20.26
C ASP A 68 -32.91 -13.37 18.93
N TYR A 69 -32.14 -12.96 17.93
CA TYR A 69 -32.63 -12.82 16.56
C TYR A 69 -32.79 -14.18 15.88
N ALA A 70 -31.79 -15.06 15.98
CA ALA A 70 -31.84 -16.42 15.41
C ALA A 70 -33.06 -17.22 15.93
N LYS A 71 -33.37 -17.15 17.23
CA LYS A 71 -34.57 -17.78 17.84
C LYS A 71 -35.90 -17.32 17.23
N LYS A 72 -35.97 -16.10 16.66
CA LYS A 72 -37.18 -15.57 15.99
C LYS A 72 -37.34 -16.08 14.55
N LEU A 73 -36.27 -16.62 13.96
CA LEU A 73 -36.24 -17.21 12.62
C LEU A 73 -36.45 -18.74 12.63
N LEU A 74 -36.51 -19.36 13.81
CA LEU A 74 -36.77 -20.80 13.95
C LEU A 74 -38.25 -21.13 13.71
N HIS A 75 -38.47 -22.08 12.81
CA HIS A 75 -39.80 -22.62 12.50
C HIS A 75 -40.02 -24.01 13.12
N PRO A 76 -41.28 -24.45 13.32
CA PRO A 76 -41.59 -25.82 13.70
C PRO A 76 -41.30 -26.79 12.54
N LEU A 77 -41.13 -28.08 12.86
CA LEU A 77 -40.99 -29.12 11.83
C LEU A 77 -42.27 -29.24 10.98
N PRO A 78 -42.16 -29.43 9.64
CA PRO A 78 -43.31 -29.63 8.77
C PRO A 78 -44.18 -30.81 9.22
N ASP A 79 -45.50 -30.57 9.31
CA ASP A 79 -46.51 -31.58 9.71
C ASP A 79 -46.41 -32.85 8.87
N ASP A 80 -46.79 -34.00 9.44
CA ASP A 80 -46.61 -35.25 8.73
C ASP A 80 -47.40 -35.35 7.41
N ASN A 81 -48.51 -34.62 7.31
CA ASN A 81 -49.37 -34.51 6.14
C ASN A 81 -48.92 -33.41 5.15
N LEU A 82 -47.94 -32.56 5.51
CA LEU A 82 -47.45 -31.47 4.67
C LEU A 82 -46.34 -31.94 3.71
N TRP A 83 -46.74 -32.42 2.53
CA TRP A 83 -45.83 -32.96 1.51
C TRP A 83 -44.96 -31.91 0.81
N VAL A 84 -45.40 -30.65 0.78
CA VAL A 84 -44.73 -29.54 0.08
C VAL A 84 -44.68 -28.32 1.01
N PRO A 85 -43.73 -28.26 1.98
CA PRO A 85 -43.57 -27.11 2.86
C PRO A 85 -43.08 -25.86 2.11
N TYR A 86 -43.22 -24.70 2.74
CA TYR A 86 -42.77 -23.43 2.15
C TYR A 86 -41.24 -23.28 2.26
N LEU A 87 -40.61 -22.71 1.23
CA LEU A 87 -39.15 -22.56 1.21
C LEU A 87 -38.67 -21.51 2.21
N GLY A 88 -39.45 -20.44 2.44
CA GLY A 88 -39.08 -19.38 3.39
C GLY A 88 -38.80 -19.92 4.80
N GLU A 89 -39.67 -20.78 5.33
CA GLU A 89 -39.51 -21.41 6.65
C GLU A 89 -38.18 -22.18 6.80
N THR A 90 -37.70 -22.76 5.69
CA THR A 90 -36.43 -23.49 5.61
C THR A 90 -35.23 -22.52 5.51
N LEU A 91 -35.36 -21.42 4.77
CA LEU A 91 -34.31 -20.41 4.59
C LEU A 91 -34.15 -19.50 5.83
N ASP A 92 -35.24 -19.15 6.51
CA ASP A 92 -35.23 -18.45 7.80
C ASP A 92 -34.46 -19.29 8.83
N SER A 93 -34.77 -20.59 8.91
CA SER A 93 -34.05 -21.56 9.75
C SER A 93 -32.57 -21.72 9.33
N GLY A 94 -32.27 -21.57 8.03
CA GLY A 94 -30.90 -21.49 7.52
C GLY A 94 -30.16 -20.22 7.97
N GLN A 95 -30.82 -19.07 7.96
CA GLN A 95 -30.27 -17.81 8.51
C GLN A 95 -30.08 -17.88 10.03
N ALA A 96 -30.99 -18.52 10.76
CA ALA A 96 -30.82 -18.84 12.18
C ALA A 96 -29.56 -19.69 12.44
N THR A 97 -29.29 -20.65 11.55
CA THR A 97 -28.09 -21.51 11.58
C THR A 97 -26.81 -20.72 11.35
N LEU A 98 -26.80 -19.78 10.41
CA LEU A 98 -25.63 -18.94 10.14
C LEU A 98 -25.30 -18.03 11.35
N LEU A 99 -26.30 -17.37 11.93
CA LEU A 99 -26.13 -16.54 13.13
C LEU A 99 -25.65 -17.36 14.34
N ALA A 100 -26.16 -18.59 14.52
CA ALA A 100 -25.70 -19.49 15.57
C ALA A 100 -24.28 -20.01 15.33
N ALA A 101 -23.91 -20.33 14.08
CA ALA A 101 -22.58 -20.78 13.73
C ALA A 101 -21.53 -19.67 13.97
N GLU A 102 -21.81 -18.43 13.57
CA GLU A 102 -20.91 -17.30 13.81
C GLU A 102 -20.77 -16.99 15.30
N ALA A 103 -21.85 -17.11 16.07
CA ALA A 103 -21.80 -16.97 17.52
C ALA A 103 -20.95 -18.08 18.18
N ILE A 104 -21.03 -19.33 17.70
CA ILE A 104 -20.19 -20.43 18.21
C ILE A 104 -18.71 -20.18 17.86
N GLU A 105 -18.38 -19.74 16.65
CA GLU A 105 -16.99 -19.38 16.33
C GLU A 105 -16.49 -18.18 17.14
N GLY A 106 -17.32 -17.15 17.38
CA GLY A 106 -16.99 -16.05 18.29
C GLY A 106 -16.72 -16.52 19.73
N ILE A 107 -17.51 -17.47 20.23
CA ILE A 107 -17.29 -18.11 21.54
C ILE A 107 -15.97 -18.92 21.53
N ARG A 108 -15.68 -19.66 20.45
CA ARG A 108 -14.42 -20.40 20.29
C ARG A 108 -13.20 -19.49 20.33
N PHE A 109 -13.24 -18.34 19.63
CA PHE A 109 -12.21 -17.31 19.74
C PHE A 109 -12.04 -16.81 21.19
N ALA A 110 -13.14 -16.51 21.90
CA ALA A 110 -13.09 -16.11 23.32
C ALA A 110 -12.59 -17.22 24.28
N TYR A 111 -12.56 -18.49 23.84
CA TYR A 111 -11.91 -19.60 24.56
C TYR A 111 -10.45 -19.87 24.12
N GLY A 112 -10.00 -19.35 22.98
CA GLY A 112 -8.72 -19.73 22.35
C GLY A 112 -8.78 -21.06 21.59
N GLU A 113 -9.97 -21.50 21.18
CA GLU A 113 -10.21 -22.72 20.38
C GLU A 113 -10.07 -22.47 18.86
N GLN A 114 -9.95 -21.20 18.45
CA GLN A 114 -9.64 -20.77 17.08
C GLN A 114 -8.40 -19.85 17.09
N PRO A 115 -7.52 -19.91 16.06
CA PRO A 115 -7.58 -20.79 14.89
C PRO A 115 -7.40 -22.26 15.26
N GLY A 116 -8.17 -23.15 14.63
CA GLY A 116 -8.17 -24.57 14.95
C GLY A 116 -6.79 -25.19 14.72
N ALA A 117 -6.11 -25.57 15.80
CA ALA A 117 -4.77 -26.14 15.74
C ALA A 117 -4.73 -27.41 14.88
N TYR A 118 -3.75 -27.51 13.97
CA TYR A 118 -3.57 -28.65 13.09
C TYR A 118 -2.07 -28.96 12.96
N PRO A 119 -1.57 -29.98 13.70
CA PRO A 119 -0.16 -30.41 13.66
C PRO A 119 0.36 -30.73 12.25
N GLY A 120 1.52 -30.16 11.90
CA GLY A 120 2.23 -30.41 10.64
C GLY A 120 1.53 -29.86 9.39
N LEU A 121 0.71 -28.82 9.52
CA LEU A 121 0.10 -28.11 8.39
C LEU A 121 0.79 -26.74 8.19
N GLU A 122 1.60 -26.67 7.15
CA GLU A 122 2.21 -25.41 6.66
C GLU A 122 1.31 -24.82 5.55
N LEU A 123 1.15 -23.49 5.53
CA LEU A 123 0.28 -22.77 4.58
C LEU A 123 1.03 -21.72 3.77
N THR A 124 0.78 -21.70 2.45
CA THR A 124 1.28 -20.71 1.49
C THR A 124 0.46 -19.42 1.56
N GLY A 125 0.74 -18.63 2.60
CA GLY A 125 -0.09 -17.49 2.99
C GLY A 125 -1.37 -17.94 3.70
N SER A 126 -1.72 -17.25 4.78
CA SER A 126 -2.91 -17.51 5.59
C SER A 126 -3.23 -16.29 6.46
N THR A 127 -4.39 -16.28 7.11
CA THR A 127 -4.69 -15.27 8.14
C THR A 127 -3.64 -15.33 9.26
N GLU A 128 -3.03 -14.20 9.59
CA GLU A 128 -2.04 -14.11 10.67
C GLU A 128 -2.68 -14.15 12.07
N TYR A 129 -2.07 -14.92 12.97
CA TYR A 129 -2.48 -15.07 14.37
C TYR A 129 -1.27 -14.94 15.31
N PRO A 130 -0.91 -13.71 15.76
CA PRO A 130 0.27 -13.48 16.60
C PRO A 130 0.32 -14.33 17.88
N ASP A 131 -0.83 -14.59 18.51
CA ASP A 131 -0.96 -15.37 19.75
C ASP A 131 -0.90 -16.89 19.54
N PHE A 132 -0.93 -17.39 18.30
CA PHE A 132 -1.00 -18.83 18.05
C PHE A 132 0.39 -19.50 18.19
N THR A 133 0.49 -20.46 19.11
CA THR A 133 1.74 -21.10 19.52
C THR A 133 1.82 -22.60 19.19
N GLY A 134 0.94 -23.09 18.31
CA GLY A 134 0.89 -24.49 17.88
C GLY A 134 1.72 -24.82 16.64
N ASP A 135 1.91 -26.12 16.41
CA ASP A 135 2.63 -26.73 15.29
C ASP A 135 1.82 -26.71 13.97
N GLY A 136 1.35 -25.52 13.56
CA GLY A 136 0.44 -25.34 12.41
C GLY A 136 -1.04 -25.21 12.80
N HIS A 137 -1.82 -24.57 11.93
CA HIS A 137 -3.24 -24.25 12.16
C HIS A 137 -4.07 -24.24 10.87
N LEU A 138 -5.39 -24.29 11.07
CA LEU A 138 -6.38 -23.98 10.05
C LEU A 138 -6.54 -22.46 9.90
N ASN A 139 -6.97 -21.99 8.73
CA ASN A 139 -6.95 -20.56 8.41
C ASN A 139 -7.89 -19.71 9.27
N GLY A 140 -9.00 -20.26 9.78
CA GLY A 140 -10.08 -19.45 10.37
C GLY A 140 -10.57 -18.37 9.39
N PRO A 141 -11.25 -17.29 9.84
CA PRO A 141 -11.76 -16.26 8.94
C PRO A 141 -10.61 -15.57 8.19
N ILE A 142 -10.72 -15.48 6.85
CA ILE A 142 -9.83 -14.68 5.99
C ILE A 142 -9.83 -13.23 6.48
N ASP A 143 -8.67 -12.59 6.57
CA ASP A 143 -8.51 -11.19 6.93
C ASP A 143 -9.04 -10.21 5.86
N ASP A 144 -9.21 -8.92 6.21
CA ASP A 144 -9.69 -7.90 5.27
C ASP A 144 -8.66 -7.47 4.23
N ILE A 145 -7.37 -7.78 4.39
CA ILE A 145 -6.30 -7.39 3.46
C ILE A 145 -6.32 -8.33 2.25
N GLN A 146 -6.32 -9.64 2.50
CA GLN A 146 -6.45 -10.66 1.47
C GLN A 146 -7.80 -10.60 0.76
N LEU A 147 -8.88 -10.27 1.48
CA LEU A 147 -10.19 -9.99 0.88
C LEU A 147 -10.09 -8.91 -0.20
N ARG A 148 -9.37 -7.80 0.06
CA ARG A 148 -9.19 -6.70 -0.93
C ARG A 148 -8.34 -7.15 -2.11
N SER A 149 -7.28 -7.92 -1.87
CA SER A 149 -6.41 -8.50 -2.91
C SER A 149 -7.19 -9.35 -3.92
N TRP A 150 -8.03 -10.28 -3.44
CA TRP A 150 -8.89 -11.11 -4.32
C TRP A 150 -10.13 -10.37 -4.84
N GLY A 151 -10.57 -9.30 -4.17
CA GLY A 151 -11.74 -8.51 -4.56
C GLY A 151 -11.69 -7.98 -5.98
N ILE A 152 -10.52 -7.51 -6.44
CA ILE A 152 -10.31 -7.03 -7.81
C ILE A 152 -10.58 -8.17 -8.81
N GLN A 153 -10.04 -9.37 -8.54
CA GLN A 153 -10.13 -10.54 -9.42
C GLN A 153 -11.56 -11.12 -9.50
N LEU A 154 -12.33 -10.99 -8.40
CA LEU A 154 -13.76 -11.34 -8.35
C LEU A 154 -14.63 -10.33 -9.14
N VAL A 155 -14.18 -9.09 -9.28
CA VAL A 155 -14.90 -8.03 -10.01
C VAL A 155 -14.56 -8.02 -11.51
N ASP A 156 -13.30 -8.23 -11.88
CA ASP A 156 -12.86 -8.32 -13.28
C ASP A 156 -13.10 -9.70 -13.92
N GLY A 157 -13.30 -10.74 -13.10
CA GLY A 157 -13.65 -12.09 -13.53
C GLY A 157 -12.46 -13.03 -13.77
N ARG A 158 -11.21 -12.61 -13.49
CA ARG A 158 -10.05 -13.51 -13.45
C ARG A 158 -10.21 -14.63 -12.43
N MET A 159 -10.86 -14.34 -11.31
CA MET A 159 -11.34 -15.30 -10.32
C MET A 159 -12.88 -15.39 -10.47
N PRO A 160 -13.42 -16.36 -11.23
CA PRO A 160 -14.85 -16.37 -11.57
C PRO A 160 -15.80 -16.66 -10.40
N GLY A 161 -15.30 -17.10 -9.24
CA GLY A 161 -16.10 -17.41 -8.05
C GLY A 161 -15.35 -18.28 -7.04
N PHE A 162 -16.07 -18.85 -6.07
CA PHE A 162 -15.50 -19.79 -5.09
C PHE A 162 -16.34 -21.07 -4.89
N ALA A 163 -15.69 -22.16 -4.52
CA ALA A 163 -16.30 -23.44 -4.17
C ALA A 163 -16.13 -23.71 -2.68
N ALA A 164 -17.23 -23.72 -1.92
CA ALA A 164 -17.25 -24.13 -0.52
C ALA A 164 -17.45 -25.64 -0.44
N ILE A 165 -16.38 -26.39 -0.15
CA ILE A 165 -16.41 -27.84 -0.06
C ILE A 165 -16.62 -28.24 1.40
N VAL A 166 -17.70 -28.98 1.68
CA VAL A 166 -18.16 -29.35 3.02
C VAL A 166 -18.10 -30.86 3.19
N GLY A 167 -17.09 -31.36 3.90
CA GLY A 167 -16.96 -32.79 4.25
C GLY A 167 -15.64 -33.42 3.77
N ALA A 168 -15.74 -34.60 3.15
CA ALA A 168 -14.60 -35.35 2.61
C ALA A 168 -15.00 -36.15 1.37
N ALA A 169 -14.11 -36.21 0.39
CA ALA A 169 -14.31 -36.95 -0.85
C ALA A 169 -14.13 -38.47 -0.63
N ARG A 170 -14.70 -39.28 -1.53
CA ARG A 170 -14.67 -40.76 -1.44
C ARG A 170 -13.25 -41.36 -1.37
N SER A 171 -12.26 -40.71 -1.95
CA SER A 171 -10.84 -41.10 -1.97
C SER A 171 -9.95 -39.85 -1.96
N ASN A 172 -8.66 -40.00 -1.61
CA ASN A 172 -7.71 -38.89 -1.70
C ASN A 172 -7.46 -38.49 -3.16
N GLU A 173 -7.37 -39.46 -4.07
CA GLU A 173 -7.30 -39.25 -5.53
C GLU A 173 -8.47 -38.37 -6.04
N ALA A 174 -9.69 -38.62 -5.56
CA ALA A 174 -10.86 -37.79 -5.87
C ALA A 174 -10.74 -36.40 -5.24
N ALA A 175 -10.23 -36.27 -3.99
CA ALA A 175 -10.03 -34.98 -3.35
C ALA A 175 -9.05 -34.09 -4.13
N VAL A 176 -7.87 -34.63 -4.48
CA VAL A 176 -6.87 -33.94 -5.29
C VAL A 176 -7.45 -33.58 -6.66
N SER A 177 -8.17 -34.51 -7.31
CA SER A 177 -8.77 -34.27 -8.63
C SER A 177 -9.80 -33.14 -8.62
N ILE A 178 -10.68 -33.09 -7.62
CA ILE A 178 -11.67 -31.99 -7.45
C ILE A 178 -10.96 -30.66 -7.30
N VAL A 179 -9.91 -30.59 -6.46
CA VAL A 179 -9.12 -29.38 -6.24
C VAL A 179 -8.41 -28.91 -7.50
N ARG A 180 -7.70 -29.81 -8.21
CA ARG A 180 -7.00 -29.42 -9.44
C ARG A 180 -7.95 -29.00 -10.56
N GLU A 181 -9.14 -29.59 -10.68
CA GLU A 181 -10.16 -29.16 -11.65
C GLU A 181 -10.80 -27.80 -11.31
N LEU A 182 -10.86 -27.43 -10.03
CA LEU A 182 -11.28 -26.08 -9.60
C LEU A 182 -10.16 -25.04 -9.88
N GLN A 183 -8.91 -25.36 -9.53
CA GLN A 183 -7.74 -24.49 -9.77
C GLN A 183 -7.51 -24.20 -11.27
N LYS A 184 -7.61 -25.21 -12.15
CA LYS A 184 -7.58 -25.06 -13.62
C LYS A 184 -8.60 -24.07 -14.18
N ARG A 185 -9.60 -23.70 -13.38
CA ARG A 185 -10.73 -22.84 -13.75
C ARG A 185 -10.73 -21.53 -12.93
N ASN A 186 -9.61 -21.23 -12.24
CA ASN A 186 -9.39 -20.11 -11.32
C ASN A 186 -10.45 -19.97 -10.19
N ILE A 187 -11.15 -21.05 -9.83
CA ILE A 187 -12.15 -21.01 -8.76
C ILE A 187 -11.42 -21.10 -7.41
N LEU A 188 -11.66 -20.13 -6.53
CA LEU A 188 -11.13 -20.11 -5.17
C LEU A 188 -11.78 -21.23 -4.33
N ILE A 189 -10.99 -21.97 -3.55
CA ILE A 189 -11.42 -23.22 -2.90
C ILE A 189 -11.40 -23.04 -1.39
N PHE A 190 -12.55 -23.30 -0.77
CA PHE A 190 -12.77 -23.13 0.65
C PHE A 190 -13.13 -24.49 1.27
N LEU A 191 -12.22 -25.06 2.07
CA LEU A 191 -12.38 -26.40 2.64
C LEU A 191 -12.91 -26.33 4.07
N CYS A 192 -14.04 -26.95 4.34
CA CYS A 192 -14.66 -27.00 5.66
C CYS A 192 -15.34 -28.36 5.91
N GLY A 193 -15.73 -28.64 7.15
CA GLY A 193 -16.47 -29.86 7.48
C GLY A 193 -15.65 -31.14 7.52
N ASN A 194 -16.33 -32.21 7.94
CA ASN A 194 -15.88 -33.60 7.84
C ASN A 194 -17.06 -34.49 7.46
N SER A 195 -16.78 -35.73 7.05
CA SER A 195 -17.76 -36.79 6.89
C SER A 195 -17.26 -38.01 7.68
N ASN A 196 -18.00 -38.38 8.72
CA ASN A 196 -17.63 -39.44 9.68
C ASN A 196 -16.20 -39.29 10.26
N GLY A 197 -15.80 -38.06 10.61
CA GLY A 197 -14.54 -37.75 11.30
C GLY A 197 -13.32 -37.50 10.41
N ARG A 198 -13.44 -37.68 9.08
CA ARG A 198 -12.41 -37.33 8.08
C ARG A 198 -12.82 -36.10 7.30
N SER A 199 -11.91 -35.14 7.12
CA SER A 199 -12.09 -33.92 6.32
C SER A 199 -11.31 -34.00 5.01
N MET A 200 -11.72 -33.25 3.99
CA MET A 200 -10.95 -33.07 2.76
C MET A 200 -9.57 -32.42 3.02
N ILE A 201 -9.44 -31.64 4.10
CA ILE A 201 -8.16 -31.06 4.55
C ILE A 201 -7.16 -32.19 4.86
N ASP A 202 -7.60 -33.19 5.64
CA ASP A 202 -6.81 -34.39 5.95
C ASP A 202 -6.34 -35.11 4.67
N GLN A 203 -7.24 -35.23 3.68
CA GLN A 203 -6.99 -35.94 2.43
C GLN A 203 -5.99 -35.24 1.51
N LEU A 204 -5.90 -33.92 1.57
CA LEU A 204 -4.99 -33.13 0.73
C LEU A 204 -3.60 -33.06 1.38
N GLN A 205 -3.54 -32.94 2.70
CA GLN A 205 -2.29 -33.01 3.46
C GLN A 205 -1.63 -34.39 3.33
N GLU A 206 -2.40 -35.49 3.39
CA GLU A 206 -1.90 -36.86 3.20
C GLU A 206 -1.20 -37.07 1.83
N GLU A 207 -1.63 -36.35 0.79
CA GLU A 207 -1.06 -36.41 -0.57
C GLU A 207 0.01 -35.32 -0.83
N GLY A 208 0.39 -34.54 0.18
CA GLY A 208 1.35 -33.45 0.04
C GLY A 208 0.87 -32.28 -0.84
N VAL A 209 -0.45 -32.05 -0.90
CA VAL A 209 -1.00 -30.87 -1.59
C VAL A 209 -0.79 -29.64 -0.72
N GLU A 210 0.07 -28.76 -1.19
CA GLU A 210 0.25 -27.39 -0.71
C GLU A 210 -1.08 -26.62 -0.72
N MET A 211 -1.38 -25.95 0.39
CA MET A 211 -2.61 -25.22 0.67
C MET A 211 -2.26 -23.82 1.21
N GLY A 212 -3.18 -22.86 1.11
CA GLY A 212 -2.96 -21.47 1.48
C GLY A 212 -3.61 -20.46 0.53
N TYR A 213 -3.27 -19.20 0.72
CA TYR A 213 -3.68 -18.07 -0.11
C TYR A 213 -3.07 -18.13 -1.52
N ASP A 214 -1.78 -18.43 -1.67
CA ASP A 214 -1.10 -18.41 -2.97
C ASP A 214 -1.60 -19.52 -3.91
N THR A 215 -2.07 -20.62 -3.32
CA THR A 215 -2.63 -21.78 -4.04
C THR A 215 -4.15 -21.71 -4.25
N TYR A 216 -4.83 -20.69 -3.72
CA TYR A 216 -6.30 -20.59 -3.65
C TYR A 216 -7.00 -21.79 -2.97
N ILE A 217 -6.33 -22.48 -2.04
CA ILE A 217 -6.92 -23.60 -1.27
C ILE A 217 -6.89 -23.24 0.21
N VAL A 218 -7.97 -22.65 0.73
CA VAL A 218 -8.06 -22.16 2.12
C VAL A 218 -8.68 -23.24 3.02
N PRO A 219 -7.94 -23.82 3.99
CA PRO A 219 -8.48 -24.81 4.92
C PRO A 219 -9.09 -24.13 6.15
N PHE A 220 -10.41 -23.97 6.15
CA PHE A 220 -11.13 -23.19 7.17
C PHE A 220 -11.32 -23.91 8.50
N GLY A 221 -11.65 -25.20 8.48
CA GLY A 221 -12.04 -25.93 9.69
C GLY A 221 -12.46 -27.38 9.42
N ARG A 222 -12.26 -28.28 10.38
CA ARG A 222 -12.63 -29.71 10.24
C ARG A 222 -14.10 -30.00 10.60
N ASP A 223 -14.92 -29.00 10.90
CA ASP A 223 -16.34 -29.17 11.20
C ASP A 223 -17.24 -28.26 10.35
N THR A 224 -18.54 -28.55 10.34
CA THR A 224 -19.53 -27.86 9.51
C THR A 224 -19.81 -26.42 10.00
N ILE A 225 -19.42 -26.06 11.22
CA ILE A 225 -19.64 -24.71 11.78
C ILE A 225 -18.71 -23.71 11.06
N SER A 226 -17.46 -24.11 10.79
CA SER A 226 -16.49 -23.33 10.00
C SER A 226 -16.94 -22.96 8.57
N ALA A 227 -18.02 -23.56 8.06
CA ALA A 227 -18.67 -23.14 6.82
C ALA A 227 -19.28 -21.72 6.90
N ILE A 228 -19.31 -21.11 8.10
CA ILE A 228 -19.62 -19.68 8.29
C ILE A 228 -18.54 -18.76 7.70
N TYR A 229 -17.26 -19.14 7.68
CA TYR A 229 -16.19 -18.27 7.18
C TYR A 229 -16.31 -17.96 5.66
N PRO A 230 -16.64 -18.92 4.77
CA PRO A 230 -17.10 -18.64 3.39
C PRO A 230 -18.23 -17.60 3.28
N VAL A 231 -19.18 -17.64 4.22
CA VAL A 231 -20.36 -16.76 4.23
C VAL A 231 -20.02 -15.37 4.78
N GLY A 232 -19.14 -15.28 5.78
CA GLY A 232 -18.56 -14.03 6.25
C GLY A 232 -17.66 -13.36 5.21
N PHE A 233 -16.92 -14.13 4.40
CA PHE A 233 -16.20 -13.63 3.22
C PHE A 233 -17.18 -13.05 2.18
N ALA A 234 -18.17 -13.82 1.75
CA ALA A 234 -19.23 -13.38 0.83
C ALA A 234 -19.99 -12.12 1.31
N THR A 235 -20.25 -12.03 2.62
CA THR A 235 -20.90 -10.86 3.23
C THR A 235 -20.00 -9.63 3.15
N ARG A 236 -18.71 -9.75 3.50
CA ARG A 236 -17.76 -8.63 3.38
C ARG A 236 -17.51 -8.21 1.94
N SER A 237 -17.51 -9.12 0.96
CA SER A 237 -17.43 -8.76 -0.46
C SER A 237 -18.56 -7.81 -0.90
N ALA A 238 -19.76 -7.93 -0.32
CA ALA A 238 -20.89 -7.03 -0.58
C ALA A 238 -20.75 -5.67 0.12
N LEU A 239 -20.17 -5.64 1.32
CA LEU A 239 -19.90 -4.40 2.07
C LEU A 239 -18.73 -3.62 1.43
N THR A 240 -17.63 -4.28 1.11
CA THR A 240 -16.39 -3.68 0.59
C THR A 240 -16.53 -3.25 -0.88
N PHE A 241 -16.92 -4.17 -1.78
CA PHE A 241 -16.93 -3.90 -3.24
C PHE A 241 -18.30 -3.51 -3.77
N GLY A 242 -19.37 -3.90 -3.06
CA GLY A 242 -20.73 -3.44 -3.36
C GLY A 242 -21.09 -2.09 -2.75
N GLY A 243 -20.26 -1.55 -1.84
CA GLY A 243 -20.51 -0.30 -1.13
C GLY A 243 -21.77 -0.34 -0.24
N LEU A 244 -22.27 -1.53 0.09
CA LEU A 244 -23.50 -1.71 0.87
C LEU A 244 -23.25 -1.46 2.35
N LYS A 245 -24.26 -0.94 3.04
CA LYS A 245 -24.20 -0.68 4.48
C LYS A 245 -24.67 -1.89 5.28
N PRO A 246 -24.13 -2.12 6.49
CA PRO A 246 -24.60 -3.19 7.37
C PRO A 246 -26.10 -3.03 7.68
N GLY A 247 -26.81 -4.14 7.85
CA GLY A 247 -28.27 -4.18 7.99
C GLY A 247 -29.06 -4.08 6.69
N GLN A 248 -28.42 -3.80 5.54
CA GLN A 248 -29.05 -3.91 4.21
C GLN A 248 -29.12 -5.38 3.74
N TRP A 249 -29.56 -6.29 4.61
CA TRP A 249 -29.54 -7.75 4.43
C TRP A 249 -30.04 -8.20 3.05
N ARG A 250 -31.17 -7.64 2.60
CA ARG A 250 -31.77 -7.97 1.30
C ARG A 250 -30.85 -7.64 0.14
N ASP A 251 -30.21 -6.47 0.17
CA ASP A 251 -29.35 -6.00 -0.91
C ASP A 251 -28.01 -6.73 -0.88
N ILE A 252 -27.51 -7.11 0.30
CA ILE A 252 -26.33 -7.96 0.50
C ILE A 252 -26.54 -9.37 -0.06
N LEU A 253 -27.71 -9.99 0.17
CA LEU A 253 -28.07 -11.28 -0.42
C LEU A 253 -28.23 -11.18 -1.95
N LEU A 254 -28.84 -10.10 -2.45
CA LEU A 254 -28.97 -9.85 -3.90
C LEU A 254 -27.62 -9.58 -4.58
N TYR A 255 -26.71 -8.85 -3.93
CA TYR A 255 -25.35 -8.66 -4.41
C TYR A 255 -24.64 -10.00 -4.56
N ASN A 256 -24.65 -10.82 -3.50
CA ASN A 256 -24.03 -12.14 -3.52
C ASN A 256 -24.60 -13.04 -4.62
N LYS A 257 -25.92 -13.10 -4.76
CA LYS A 257 -26.59 -13.83 -5.85
C LYS A 257 -26.09 -13.45 -7.25
N PHE A 258 -25.85 -12.17 -7.51
CA PHE A 258 -25.55 -11.67 -8.86
C PHE A 258 -24.08 -11.30 -9.13
N ARG A 259 -23.23 -11.23 -8.10
CA ARG A 259 -21.82 -10.82 -8.20
C ARG A 259 -20.82 -11.82 -7.63
N VAL A 260 -21.22 -12.66 -6.67
CA VAL A 260 -20.34 -13.66 -6.04
C VAL A 260 -20.78 -15.04 -6.51
N PHE A 261 -20.15 -15.59 -7.54
CA PHE A 261 -20.58 -16.85 -8.16
C PHE A 261 -20.16 -18.10 -7.37
N ALA A 262 -20.51 -18.14 -6.08
CA ALA A 262 -20.19 -19.24 -5.19
C ALA A 262 -21.18 -20.40 -5.23
N PHE A 263 -20.69 -21.62 -4.99
CA PHE A 263 -21.49 -22.84 -4.84
C PHE A 263 -20.93 -23.75 -3.74
N VAL A 264 -21.77 -24.65 -3.22
CA VAL A 264 -21.41 -25.61 -2.17
C VAL A 264 -21.27 -27.02 -2.75
N LEU A 265 -20.16 -27.69 -2.47
CA LEU A 265 -19.97 -29.12 -2.72
C LEU A 265 -20.06 -29.89 -1.41
N ALA A 266 -21.18 -30.58 -1.16
CA ALA A 266 -21.37 -31.41 0.02
C ALA A 266 -20.85 -32.83 -0.24
N LEU A 267 -19.73 -33.19 0.39
CA LEU A 267 -19.02 -34.45 0.12
C LEU A 267 -19.16 -35.45 1.28
N GLY A 268 -19.65 -36.64 0.97
CA GLY A 268 -19.98 -37.70 1.92
C GLY A 268 -21.38 -37.54 2.54
N GLU A 269 -21.53 -37.96 3.80
CA GLU A 269 -22.83 -38.01 4.48
C GLU A 269 -23.35 -36.61 4.82
N VAL A 270 -24.62 -36.34 4.46
CA VAL A 270 -25.30 -35.06 4.73
C VAL A 270 -26.17 -35.19 5.99
N ASP A 271 -25.62 -34.76 7.12
CA ASP A 271 -26.29 -34.66 8.42
C ASP A 271 -27.24 -33.44 8.53
N ASP A 272 -27.94 -33.31 9.67
CA ASP A 272 -28.90 -32.22 9.92
C ASP A 272 -28.25 -30.82 9.89
N LEU A 273 -27.01 -30.68 10.39
CA LEU A 273 -26.30 -29.41 10.44
C LEU A 273 -25.82 -29.01 9.04
N LYS A 274 -25.36 -29.95 8.21
CA LYS A 274 -25.09 -29.71 6.79
C LYS A 274 -26.34 -29.28 6.02
N TYR A 275 -27.49 -29.93 6.25
CA TYR A 275 -28.76 -29.48 5.66
C TYR A 275 -29.16 -28.06 6.10
N ALA A 276 -28.92 -27.71 7.36
CA ALA A 276 -29.25 -26.39 7.90
C ALA A 276 -28.30 -25.28 7.39
N ALA A 277 -26.99 -25.54 7.35
CA ALA A 277 -25.99 -24.62 6.80
C ALA A 277 -26.17 -24.42 5.28
N ALA A 278 -26.50 -25.48 4.54
CA ALA A 278 -26.84 -25.40 3.12
C ALA A 278 -28.10 -24.54 2.88
N ALA A 279 -29.11 -24.63 3.73
CA ALA A 279 -30.27 -23.73 3.66
C ALA A 279 -29.88 -22.25 3.89
N GLY A 280 -28.89 -21.99 4.76
CA GLY A 280 -28.25 -20.69 4.89
C GLY A 280 -27.59 -20.22 3.58
N ALA A 281 -26.70 -21.03 3.00
CA ALA A 281 -26.01 -20.71 1.74
C ALA A 281 -26.98 -20.48 0.56
N ILE A 282 -28.07 -21.25 0.47
CA ILE A 282 -29.11 -21.08 -0.55
C ILE A 282 -29.76 -19.68 -0.48
N SER A 283 -29.87 -19.08 0.71
CA SER A 283 -30.44 -17.72 0.86
C SER A 283 -29.56 -16.62 0.25
N TYR A 284 -28.23 -16.84 0.16
CA TYR A 284 -27.28 -15.99 -0.58
C TYR A 284 -27.32 -16.21 -2.09
N GLY A 285 -28.13 -17.16 -2.57
CA GLY A 285 -28.20 -17.57 -3.97
C GLY A 285 -27.14 -18.59 -4.38
N PHE A 286 -26.50 -19.27 -3.41
CA PHE A 286 -25.48 -20.30 -3.66
C PHE A 286 -26.13 -21.70 -3.67
N PRO A 287 -26.05 -22.47 -4.79
CA PRO A 287 -26.62 -23.80 -4.87
C PRO A 287 -25.74 -24.82 -4.15
N THR A 288 -26.34 -25.93 -3.73
CA THR A 288 -25.63 -27.08 -3.14
C THR A 288 -25.69 -28.29 -4.06
N ILE A 289 -24.53 -28.89 -4.34
CA ILE A 289 -24.40 -30.14 -5.10
C ILE A 289 -23.81 -31.18 -4.16
N ALA A 290 -24.45 -32.35 -4.03
CA ALA A 290 -23.99 -33.44 -3.18
C ALA A 290 -23.45 -34.63 -3.99
N ASP A 291 -22.39 -35.28 -3.52
CA ASP A 291 -21.82 -36.50 -4.11
C ASP A 291 -22.49 -37.80 -3.60
N THR A 292 -23.56 -37.67 -2.80
CA THR A 292 -24.37 -38.76 -2.26
C THR A 292 -25.85 -38.63 -2.64
N VAL A 293 -26.58 -39.74 -2.60
CA VAL A 293 -28.01 -39.81 -2.96
C VAL A 293 -28.85 -39.04 -1.94
N ILE A 294 -29.29 -37.83 -2.31
CA ILE A 294 -30.17 -36.98 -1.49
C ILE A 294 -31.39 -36.51 -2.31
N PRO A 295 -32.49 -36.08 -1.67
CA PRO A 295 -33.59 -35.42 -2.37
C PRO A 295 -33.16 -34.08 -2.99
N GLU A 296 -33.86 -33.62 -4.02
CA GLU A 296 -33.49 -32.41 -4.76
C GLU A 296 -34.45 -31.23 -4.55
N ILE A 297 -33.95 -30.04 -4.86
CA ILE A 297 -34.73 -28.80 -4.93
C ILE A 297 -34.41 -28.13 -6.27
N LEU A 298 -35.08 -28.62 -7.32
CA LEU A 298 -34.98 -28.15 -8.71
C LEU A 298 -35.70 -26.81 -9.04
N PRO A 299 -36.74 -26.34 -8.31
CA PRO A 299 -37.35 -25.04 -8.61
C PRO A 299 -36.37 -23.88 -8.50
N THR A 300 -36.40 -22.95 -9.46
CA THR A 300 -35.49 -21.79 -9.47
C THR A 300 -36.03 -20.61 -8.65
N GLY A 301 -35.18 -19.61 -8.39
CA GLY A 301 -35.65 -18.26 -8.00
C GLY A 301 -34.85 -17.61 -6.86
N VAL A 302 -34.24 -18.38 -5.96
CA VAL A 302 -33.30 -17.85 -4.95
C VAL A 302 -31.88 -17.98 -5.48
N THR A 303 -31.45 -19.18 -5.85
CA THR A 303 -30.33 -19.41 -6.78
C THR A 303 -30.71 -19.00 -8.21
N GLN A 304 -29.75 -19.10 -9.14
CA GLN A 304 -29.95 -18.80 -10.57
C GLN A 304 -30.73 -19.92 -11.30
N TYR A 305 -30.33 -21.17 -11.10
CA TYR A 305 -31.04 -22.35 -11.59
C TYR A 305 -31.55 -23.17 -10.39
N GLU A 306 -31.20 -24.44 -10.26
CA GLU A 306 -31.61 -25.31 -9.15
C GLU A 306 -31.04 -24.82 -7.80
N HIS A 307 -31.66 -25.19 -6.66
CA HIS A 307 -31.13 -24.93 -5.32
C HIS A 307 -30.27 -26.08 -4.78
N VAL A 308 -30.72 -27.32 -4.99
CA VAL A 308 -30.06 -28.54 -4.49
C VAL A 308 -30.11 -29.62 -5.56
N ILE A 309 -28.95 -30.18 -5.92
CA ILE A 309 -28.78 -31.31 -6.84
C ILE A 309 -28.08 -32.48 -6.14
N SER A 310 -28.51 -33.69 -6.48
CA SER A 310 -27.88 -34.95 -6.07
C SER A 310 -27.13 -35.55 -7.27
N MET A 311 -25.80 -35.63 -7.20
CA MET A 311 -24.95 -36.20 -8.25
C MET A 311 -24.04 -37.29 -7.65
N PRO A 312 -24.58 -38.50 -7.37
CA PRO A 312 -23.87 -39.52 -6.60
C PRO A 312 -22.56 -39.94 -7.29
N TRP A 313 -21.41 -39.90 -6.60
CA TRP A 313 -20.08 -40.12 -7.21
C TRP A 313 -19.99 -41.39 -8.06
N ASN A 314 -20.65 -42.45 -7.59
CA ASN A 314 -20.62 -43.79 -8.21
C ASN A 314 -21.56 -43.92 -9.43
N GLU A 315 -22.43 -42.94 -9.66
CA GLU A 315 -23.38 -42.86 -10.77
C GLU A 315 -22.93 -41.87 -11.86
N ILE A 316 -21.79 -41.21 -11.67
CA ILE A 316 -21.13 -40.37 -12.67
C ILE A 316 -20.47 -41.28 -13.72
N GLU A 317 -21.07 -41.37 -14.91
CA GLU A 317 -20.51 -42.08 -16.07
C GLU A 317 -19.16 -41.48 -16.48
N ALA A 318 -18.07 -42.20 -16.21
CA ALA A 318 -16.68 -41.80 -16.46
C ALA A 318 -15.76 -43.03 -16.25
N GLU A 319 -14.57 -43.04 -16.84
CA GLU A 319 -13.60 -44.13 -16.71
C GLU A 319 -12.85 -44.07 -15.38
N ASN A 320 -12.35 -42.89 -14.98
CA ASN A 320 -11.49 -42.67 -13.80
C ASN A 320 -12.01 -41.56 -12.87
N ASP A 321 -11.46 -41.44 -11.66
CA ASP A 321 -11.91 -40.45 -10.66
C ASP A 321 -11.57 -39.00 -11.05
N THR A 322 -10.53 -38.77 -11.88
CA THR A 322 -10.22 -37.45 -12.45
C THR A 322 -11.32 -36.95 -13.39
N GLU A 323 -11.84 -37.82 -14.25
CA GLU A 323 -12.95 -37.51 -15.15
C GLU A 323 -14.28 -37.33 -14.36
N ARG A 324 -14.48 -38.10 -13.27
CA ARG A 324 -15.62 -37.88 -12.34
C ARG A 324 -15.54 -36.52 -11.67
N ALA A 325 -14.37 -36.13 -11.18
CA ALA A 325 -14.13 -34.81 -10.61
C ALA A 325 -14.42 -33.70 -11.63
N ALA A 326 -13.88 -33.81 -12.85
CA ALA A 326 -14.10 -32.84 -13.92
C ALA A 326 -15.59 -32.66 -14.26
N LYS A 327 -16.36 -33.77 -14.30
CA LYS A 327 -17.82 -33.79 -14.52
C LYS A 327 -18.62 -33.23 -13.34
N LEU A 328 -18.27 -33.57 -12.09
CA LEU A 328 -18.92 -33.03 -10.89
C LEU A 328 -18.73 -31.51 -10.79
N VAL A 329 -17.48 -31.04 -10.94
CA VAL A 329 -17.13 -29.61 -10.90
C VAL A 329 -17.80 -28.87 -12.06
N GLN A 330 -17.80 -29.45 -13.27
CA GLN A 330 -18.52 -28.91 -14.43
C GLN A 330 -20.02 -28.75 -14.16
N ARG A 331 -20.67 -29.73 -13.55
CA ARG A 331 -22.10 -29.63 -13.22
C ARG A 331 -22.37 -28.55 -12.16
N ALA A 332 -21.50 -28.39 -11.16
CA ALA A 332 -21.63 -27.34 -10.16
C ALA A 332 -21.51 -25.91 -10.76
N ILE A 333 -20.55 -25.74 -11.67
CA ILE A 333 -20.35 -24.54 -12.50
C ILE A 333 -21.62 -24.18 -13.28
N GLU A 334 -22.22 -25.16 -13.97
CA GLU A 334 -23.47 -24.98 -14.71
C GLU A 334 -24.63 -24.54 -13.82
N VAL A 335 -24.86 -25.23 -12.71
CA VAL A 335 -25.98 -24.99 -11.77
C VAL A 335 -25.86 -23.61 -11.11
N ARG A 336 -24.63 -23.16 -10.82
CA ARG A 336 -24.40 -21.79 -10.34
C ARG A 336 -24.51 -20.73 -11.44
N GLY A 337 -24.34 -21.12 -12.70
CA GLY A 337 -24.33 -20.24 -13.86
C GLY A 337 -22.98 -19.54 -14.10
N VAL A 338 -21.88 -20.09 -13.58
CA VAL A 338 -20.52 -19.53 -13.75
C VAL A 338 -20.13 -19.65 -15.24
N LYS A 339 -19.84 -18.52 -15.89
CA LYS A 339 -19.39 -18.50 -17.30
C LYS A 339 -17.87 -18.50 -17.40
N ILE A 340 -17.26 -19.67 -17.28
CA ILE A 340 -15.80 -19.78 -17.34
C ILE A 340 -15.32 -19.78 -18.79
N LYS A 341 -14.51 -18.78 -19.16
CA LYS A 341 -13.67 -18.82 -20.36
C LYS A 341 -12.49 -19.76 -20.10
N ILE A 342 -12.71 -21.08 -20.14
CA ILE A 342 -11.59 -22.02 -20.12
C ILE A 342 -10.81 -21.85 -21.43
N THR A 343 -9.66 -21.21 -21.36
CA THR A 343 -8.67 -21.24 -22.44
C THR A 343 -7.79 -22.45 -22.19
N GLU A 344 -8.04 -23.54 -22.91
CA GLU A 344 -7.17 -24.71 -22.83
C GLU A 344 -5.87 -24.41 -23.57
N VAL A 345 -4.85 -23.98 -22.81
CA VAL A 345 -3.51 -23.67 -23.34
C VAL A 345 -2.71 -24.97 -23.38
N PRO A 346 -2.27 -25.46 -24.56
CA PRO A 346 -1.71 -26.81 -24.68
C PRO A 346 -0.22 -26.84 -24.29
N VAL A 347 0.05 -26.78 -22.98
CA VAL A 347 1.38 -26.85 -22.37
C VAL A 347 1.47 -27.92 -21.27
N PRO A 348 2.66 -28.49 -21.02
CA PRO A 348 2.83 -29.59 -20.05
C PRO A 348 2.99 -29.12 -18.59
N VAL A 349 2.91 -27.81 -18.34
CA VAL A 349 2.94 -27.21 -17.00
C VAL A 349 1.55 -26.71 -16.62
N ALA A 350 1.33 -26.41 -15.34
CA ALA A 350 0.11 -25.72 -14.94
C ALA A 350 0.07 -24.30 -15.55
N TYR A 351 -1.09 -23.88 -16.03
CA TYR A 351 -1.29 -22.57 -16.66
C TYR A 351 -2.47 -21.86 -15.99
N GLY A 352 -2.30 -20.57 -15.65
CA GLY A 352 -3.28 -19.75 -14.96
C GLY A 352 -2.65 -18.51 -14.31
N SER A 353 -3.45 -17.50 -13.99
CA SER A 353 -2.97 -16.21 -13.46
C SER A 353 -2.32 -16.30 -12.08
N ALA A 354 -2.54 -17.40 -11.35
CA ALA A 354 -1.88 -17.66 -10.06
C ALA A 354 -0.35 -17.80 -10.19
N PHE A 355 0.17 -18.14 -11.37
CA PHE A 355 1.61 -18.32 -11.61
C PHE A 355 2.34 -17.05 -12.07
N GLU A 356 1.61 -15.96 -12.35
CA GLU A 356 2.17 -14.73 -12.94
C GLU A 356 3.28 -14.06 -12.10
N GLY A 357 3.33 -14.34 -10.79
CA GLY A 357 4.32 -13.82 -9.86
C GLY A 357 5.54 -14.72 -9.61
N GLU A 358 5.67 -15.88 -10.27
CA GLU A 358 6.76 -16.83 -9.98
C GLU A 358 8.16 -16.23 -10.29
N VAL A 359 9.04 -16.20 -9.28
CA VAL A 359 10.42 -15.70 -9.43
C VAL A 359 11.39 -16.86 -9.60
N VAL A 360 11.80 -17.13 -10.85
CA VAL A 360 12.83 -18.14 -11.16
C VAL A 360 14.20 -17.68 -10.68
N ARG A 361 14.57 -18.11 -9.47
CA ARG A 361 15.86 -17.84 -8.84
C ARG A 361 16.99 -18.64 -9.51
N ARG A 362 18.22 -18.13 -9.39
CA ARG A 362 19.41 -18.70 -10.06
C ARG A 362 19.76 -20.14 -9.62
N ALA A 363 19.30 -20.57 -8.45
CA ALA A 363 19.46 -21.96 -8.00
C ALA A 363 18.58 -22.93 -8.82
N ASP A 364 17.44 -22.47 -9.32
CA ASP A 364 16.35 -23.30 -9.87
C ASP A 364 16.21 -23.14 -11.39
N MET A 365 16.87 -22.12 -11.95
CA MET A 365 16.97 -21.81 -13.37
C MET A 365 17.62 -22.95 -14.18
N ARG A 366 17.03 -23.28 -15.34
CA ARG A 366 17.57 -24.20 -16.35
C ARG A 366 18.24 -23.47 -17.51
N ILE A 367 17.67 -22.36 -17.97
CA ILE A 367 18.16 -21.51 -19.07
C ILE A 367 17.65 -20.07 -18.86
N GLU A 368 18.41 -19.11 -19.39
CA GLU A 368 18.09 -17.67 -19.42
C GLU A 368 18.15 -17.13 -20.85
N PHE A 369 17.32 -16.15 -21.18
CA PHE A 369 17.30 -15.47 -22.48
C PHE A 369 17.27 -13.96 -22.27
N GLY A 370 18.03 -13.19 -23.04
CA GLY A 370 18.17 -11.75 -22.83
C GLY A 370 19.07 -11.38 -21.65
N GLY A 371 18.79 -10.27 -20.97
CA GLY A 371 19.56 -9.78 -19.83
C GLY A 371 21.02 -9.41 -20.16
N LYS A 372 21.96 -9.65 -19.23
CA LYS A 372 23.36 -9.19 -19.35
C LYS A 372 24.26 -10.03 -20.28
N LYS A 373 23.79 -11.19 -20.77
CA LYS A 373 24.63 -12.18 -21.47
C LYS A 373 24.13 -12.60 -22.85
N SER A 374 22.92 -12.21 -23.19
CA SER A 374 22.20 -12.57 -24.40
C SER A 374 21.24 -11.45 -24.75
N ARG A 375 20.71 -11.42 -25.96
CA ARG A 375 19.64 -10.51 -26.39
C ARG A 375 18.35 -11.30 -26.62
N ALA A 376 17.23 -10.73 -26.23
CA ALA A 376 15.93 -11.32 -26.50
C ALA A 376 14.91 -10.22 -26.81
N TYR A 377 13.98 -10.53 -27.72
CA TYR A 377 12.94 -9.59 -28.13
C TYR A 377 11.58 -10.25 -28.35
N GLU A 378 10.52 -9.49 -28.12
CA GLU A 378 9.13 -9.79 -28.46
C GLU A 378 8.65 -8.75 -29.49
N TYR A 379 8.31 -9.19 -30.71
CA TYR A 379 7.82 -8.32 -31.78
C TYR A 379 6.51 -8.87 -32.33
N LEU A 380 5.40 -8.14 -32.14
CA LEU A 380 4.11 -8.46 -32.73
C LEU A 380 3.81 -7.51 -33.90
N ARG A 381 3.35 -8.05 -35.02
CA ARG A 381 2.98 -7.26 -36.20
C ARG A 381 1.70 -7.74 -36.87
N MET A 382 0.97 -6.81 -37.46
CA MET A 382 -0.08 -7.08 -38.42
C MET A 382 0.53 -7.42 -39.79
N VAL A 383 -0.12 -8.34 -40.50
CA VAL A 383 0.14 -8.71 -41.89
C VAL A 383 -1.17 -9.10 -42.59
N ASP A 384 -1.14 -9.23 -43.91
CA ASP A 384 -2.35 -9.55 -44.68
C ASP A 384 -2.87 -10.97 -44.43
N MET A 385 -4.17 -11.16 -44.64
CA MET A 385 -4.92 -12.37 -44.27
C MET A 385 -4.44 -13.64 -45.00
N ASP A 386 -3.76 -13.51 -46.14
CA ASP A 386 -3.16 -14.58 -46.92
C ASP A 386 -1.65 -14.78 -46.66
N GLU A 387 -0.99 -13.89 -45.90
CA GLU A 387 0.42 -14.06 -45.48
C GLU A 387 0.58 -14.89 -44.19
N VAL A 388 -0.49 -15.04 -43.39
CA VAL A 388 -0.50 -15.84 -42.14
C VAL A 388 -1.22 -17.18 -42.29
N GLU A 389 -0.56 -18.24 -41.84
CA GLU A 389 -1.12 -19.57 -41.63
C GLU A 389 -1.45 -19.74 -40.14
N ASP A 390 -2.73 -19.89 -39.80
CA ASP A 390 -3.19 -19.94 -38.41
C ASP A 390 -2.70 -21.20 -37.68
N HIS A 391 -2.35 -21.05 -36.41
CA HIS A 391 -1.69 -22.07 -35.57
C HIS A 391 -0.31 -22.54 -36.05
N LYS A 392 0.32 -21.83 -37.00
CA LYS A 392 1.70 -22.11 -37.40
C LYS A 392 2.66 -21.63 -36.31
N ILE A 393 3.36 -22.57 -35.69
CA ILE A 393 4.39 -22.33 -34.67
C ILE A 393 5.71 -22.94 -35.13
N GLU A 394 6.72 -22.12 -35.38
CA GLU A 394 8.04 -22.52 -35.89
C GLU A 394 9.14 -22.15 -34.89
N VAL A 395 10.04 -23.09 -34.59
CA VAL A 395 11.27 -22.84 -33.83
C VAL A 395 12.44 -22.97 -34.80
N ILE A 396 13.22 -21.90 -34.97
CA ILE A 396 14.21 -21.74 -36.02
C ILE A 396 15.57 -21.43 -35.37
N GLY A 397 16.40 -22.47 -35.29
CA GLY A 397 17.69 -22.47 -34.60
C GLY A 397 17.84 -23.68 -33.66
N PRO A 398 18.94 -23.75 -32.89
CA PRO A 398 19.12 -24.76 -31.86
C PRO A 398 18.21 -24.50 -30.64
N GLY A 399 17.62 -25.56 -30.09
CA GLY A 399 16.93 -25.47 -28.80
C GLY A 399 17.90 -25.37 -27.61
N PHE A 400 17.36 -25.30 -26.39
CA PHE A 400 18.17 -25.20 -25.17
C PHE A 400 18.47 -26.56 -24.52
N GLU A 401 17.95 -27.67 -25.08
CA GLU A 401 18.02 -29.01 -24.51
C GLU A 401 19.46 -29.46 -24.23
N ASP A 402 20.36 -29.23 -25.19
CA ASP A 402 21.79 -29.56 -25.12
C ASP A 402 22.66 -28.50 -24.41
N GLN A 403 22.09 -27.35 -24.01
CA GLN A 403 22.83 -26.27 -23.35
C GLN A 403 23.10 -26.57 -21.87
N GLU A 404 24.21 -26.09 -21.31
CA GLU A 404 24.50 -26.26 -19.88
C GLU A 404 23.44 -25.62 -18.97
N VAL A 405 23.29 -26.15 -17.75
CA VAL A 405 22.30 -25.67 -16.77
C VAL A 405 22.67 -24.26 -16.30
N GLY A 406 21.79 -23.29 -16.56
CA GLY A 406 22.04 -21.88 -16.23
C GLY A 406 22.89 -21.13 -17.27
N ALA A 407 23.01 -21.67 -18.49
CA ALA A 407 23.48 -20.93 -19.65
C ALA A 407 22.50 -19.78 -20.03
N SER A 408 22.98 -18.88 -20.89
CA SER A 408 22.21 -17.76 -21.45
C SER A 408 22.31 -17.83 -22.98
N ILE A 409 21.20 -17.75 -23.71
CA ILE A 409 21.18 -17.77 -25.18
C ILE A 409 20.20 -16.72 -25.76
N ASP A 410 20.42 -16.33 -27.02
CA ASP A 410 19.60 -15.31 -27.69
C ASP A 410 18.21 -15.86 -28.09
N LEU A 411 17.18 -15.00 -28.13
CA LEU A 411 15.80 -15.40 -28.40
C LEU A 411 14.92 -14.30 -29.02
N GLY A 412 14.52 -14.48 -30.27
CA GLY A 412 13.49 -13.66 -30.92
C GLY A 412 12.13 -14.33 -30.88
N ILE A 413 11.08 -13.61 -30.47
CA ILE A 413 9.69 -14.06 -30.55
C ILE A 413 8.96 -13.12 -31.51
N LEU A 414 8.73 -13.58 -32.75
CA LEU A 414 7.94 -12.87 -33.75
C LEU A 414 6.51 -13.43 -33.75
N ILE A 415 5.53 -12.57 -33.50
CA ILE A 415 4.09 -12.88 -33.62
C ILE A 415 3.54 -12.14 -34.83
N GLU A 416 3.00 -12.88 -35.79
CA GLU A 416 2.30 -12.33 -36.95
C GLU A 416 0.80 -12.59 -36.78
N VAL A 417 0.01 -11.51 -36.72
CA VAL A 417 -1.44 -11.57 -36.55
C VAL A 417 -2.17 -11.01 -37.77
N ALA A 418 -3.34 -11.58 -38.07
CA ALA A 418 -4.24 -11.05 -39.09
C ALA A 418 -5.68 -11.03 -38.56
N GLY A 419 -6.47 -10.04 -38.96
CA GLY A 419 -7.84 -9.91 -38.47
C GLY A 419 -8.64 -8.77 -39.09
N ARG A 420 -9.93 -8.97 -39.33
CA ARG A 420 -10.82 -8.01 -40.02
C ARG A 420 -11.05 -6.70 -39.26
N LYS A 421 -10.70 -6.64 -37.98
CA LYS A 421 -10.68 -5.40 -37.18
C LYS A 421 -9.30 -5.07 -36.62
N MET A 422 -8.28 -5.89 -36.93
CA MET A 422 -6.90 -5.59 -36.56
C MET A 422 -6.47 -4.31 -37.28
N GLN A 423 -5.68 -3.51 -36.58
CA GLN A 423 -5.12 -2.24 -37.05
C GLN A 423 -3.68 -2.16 -36.52
N GLU A 424 -2.81 -1.44 -37.20
CA GLU A 424 -1.42 -1.21 -36.76
C GLU A 424 -1.39 -0.59 -35.34
N ASP A 425 -2.36 0.29 -35.05
CA ASP A 425 -2.64 0.90 -33.73
C ASP A 425 -2.80 -0.12 -32.58
N PHE A 426 -3.15 -1.37 -32.89
CA PHE A 426 -3.38 -2.41 -31.89
C PHE A 426 -2.15 -3.29 -31.66
N GLU A 427 -1.12 -3.21 -32.51
CA GLU A 427 0.11 -4.00 -32.37
C GLU A 427 0.77 -3.84 -30.99
N PRO A 428 1.13 -2.65 -30.49
CA PRO A 428 1.77 -2.50 -29.18
C PRO A 428 0.89 -2.97 -28.01
N VAL A 429 -0.44 -2.85 -28.14
CA VAL A 429 -1.40 -3.30 -27.12
C VAL A 429 -1.40 -4.82 -26.99
N LEU A 430 -1.31 -5.54 -28.12
CA LEU A 430 -1.23 -6.99 -28.15
C LEU A 430 0.19 -7.49 -27.83
N GLU A 431 1.24 -6.83 -28.34
CA GLU A 431 2.64 -7.11 -28.04
C GLU A 431 2.88 -7.16 -26.53
N ARG A 432 2.34 -6.18 -25.80
CA ARG A 432 2.48 -6.10 -24.34
C ARG A 432 1.81 -7.25 -23.57
N GLN A 433 0.91 -8.02 -24.18
CA GLN A 433 0.28 -9.18 -23.55
C GLN A 433 1.19 -10.40 -23.50
N VAL A 434 2.24 -10.46 -24.35
CA VAL A 434 3.26 -11.53 -24.34
C VAL A 434 3.82 -11.73 -22.92
N HIS A 435 4.08 -10.63 -22.20
CA HIS A 435 4.50 -10.64 -20.81
C HIS A 435 3.54 -11.40 -19.87
N TYR A 436 2.24 -11.14 -19.94
CA TYR A 436 1.24 -11.82 -19.09
C TYR A 436 1.03 -13.27 -19.51
N PHE A 437 0.98 -13.50 -20.83
CA PHE A 437 0.72 -14.82 -21.38
C PHE A 437 1.87 -15.79 -21.07
N ILE A 438 3.13 -15.34 -21.15
CA ILE A 438 4.29 -16.18 -20.81
C ILE A 438 4.41 -16.41 -19.29
N ASN A 439 4.18 -15.37 -18.45
CA ASN A 439 4.19 -15.52 -16.99
C ASN A 439 3.04 -16.39 -16.45
N GLY A 440 1.94 -16.55 -17.19
CA GLY A 440 0.83 -17.44 -16.80
C GLY A 440 1.18 -18.94 -16.77
N ALA A 441 2.39 -19.35 -17.14
CA ALA A 441 2.85 -20.74 -17.12
C ALA A 441 3.80 -21.01 -15.94
N SER A 442 3.44 -21.97 -15.07
CA SER A 442 4.21 -22.30 -13.87
C SER A 442 5.64 -22.74 -14.18
N GLY A 443 6.60 -22.21 -13.43
CA GLY A 443 8.03 -22.42 -13.58
C GLY A 443 8.69 -21.55 -14.65
N ILE A 444 8.03 -20.50 -15.16
CA ILE A 444 8.52 -19.55 -16.15
C ILE A 444 8.53 -18.13 -15.55
N GLN A 445 9.50 -17.30 -15.94
CA GLN A 445 9.54 -15.87 -15.59
C GLN A 445 9.84 -15.04 -16.84
N HIS A 446 9.10 -13.96 -17.06
CA HIS A 446 9.23 -13.01 -18.16
C HIS A 446 9.20 -11.56 -17.65
N ILE A 447 10.24 -10.78 -17.91
CA ILE A 447 10.39 -9.36 -17.51
C ILE A 447 10.88 -8.56 -18.72
N GLY A 448 10.57 -7.27 -18.79
CA GLY A 448 10.92 -6.41 -19.93
C GLY A 448 9.82 -6.33 -20.98
N GLN A 449 10.21 -5.95 -22.20
CA GLN A 449 9.36 -5.74 -23.37
C GLN A 449 10.21 -5.54 -24.65
N ARG A 450 9.60 -5.46 -25.83
CA ARG A 450 10.23 -5.05 -27.11
C ARG A 450 11.59 -5.73 -27.33
N ASP A 451 12.71 -5.01 -27.43
CA ASP A 451 14.08 -5.56 -27.58
C ASP A 451 14.90 -5.68 -26.28
N ILE A 452 14.25 -5.49 -25.12
CA ILE A 452 14.84 -5.62 -23.79
C ILE A 452 14.10 -6.67 -22.94
N ALA A 453 13.62 -7.73 -23.60
CA ALA A 453 12.98 -8.86 -22.92
C ALA A 453 14.03 -9.69 -22.14
N TRP A 454 13.60 -10.29 -21.03
CA TRP A 454 14.42 -11.13 -20.16
C TRP A 454 13.56 -12.30 -19.66
N ILE A 455 13.91 -13.51 -20.08
CA ILE A 455 13.09 -14.71 -19.85
C ILE A 455 13.92 -15.77 -19.14
N ARG A 456 13.31 -16.49 -18.19
CA ARG A 456 13.89 -17.65 -17.51
C ARG A 456 12.92 -18.81 -17.48
N ILE A 457 13.48 -20.02 -17.58
CA ILE A 457 12.75 -21.27 -17.44
C ILE A 457 13.39 -22.05 -16.28
N SER A 458 12.57 -22.56 -15.35
CA SER A 458 13.00 -23.40 -14.24
C SER A 458 13.33 -24.84 -14.68
N LYS A 459 14.07 -25.57 -13.85
CA LYS A 459 14.31 -27.02 -14.01
C LYS A 459 13.00 -27.80 -14.00
N GLY A 460 12.12 -27.53 -13.03
CA GLY A 460 10.85 -28.24 -12.86
C GLY A 460 9.87 -28.07 -14.03
N ALA A 461 9.90 -26.94 -14.74
CA ALA A 461 9.12 -26.78 -15.98
C ALA A 461 9.64 -27.70 -17.09
N VAL A 462 10.95 -27.79 -17.27
CA VAL A 462 11.59 -28.62 -18.31
C VAL A 462 11.49 -30.12 -17.98
N GLU A 463 11.57 -30.50 -16.70
CA GLU A 463 11.32 -31.88 -16.24
C GLU A 463 9.88 -32.35 -16.52
N LYS A 464 8.90 -31.44 -16.50
CA LYS A 464 7.52 -31.71 -16.95
C LYS A 464 7.39 -31.76 -18.48
N GLY A 465 8.37 -31.26 -19.22
CA GLY A 465 8.43 -31.30 -20.69
C GLY A 465 8.37 -29.93 -21.40
N PHE A 466 8.44 -28.81 -20.67
CA PHE A 466 8.40 -27.48 -21.27
C PHE A 466 9.63 -27.22 -22.16
N ASN A 467 9.40 -26.60 -23.32
CA ASN A 467 10.39 -26.27 -24.35
C ASN A 467 9.93 -25.05 -25.17
N LEU A 468 10.79 -24.52 -26.04
CA LEU A 468 10.53 -23.28 -26.80
C LEU A 468 9.20 -23.24 -27.54
N LYS A 469 8.74 -24.36 -28.14
CA LYS A 469 7.49 -24.39 -28.92
C LYS A 469 6.28 -23.95 -28.10
N HIS A 470 6.31 -24.22 -26.79
CA HIS A 470 5.22 -23.90 -25.87
C HIS A 470 4.99 -22.40 -25.69
N PHE A 471 5.97 -21.53 -25.93
CA PHE A 471 5.72 -20.08 -26.01
C PHE A 471 4.75 -19.75 -27.17
N GLY A 472 4.92 -20.39 -28.33
CA GLY A 472 4.00 -20.22 -29.46
C GLY A 472 2.60 -20.77 -29.18
N GLU A 473 2.49 -21.91 -28.48
CA GLU A 473 1.20 -22.50 -28.07
C GLU A 473 0.44 -21.60 -27.08
N ILE A 474 1.17 -21.02 -26.11
CA ILE A 474 0.66 -20.01 -25.16
C ILE A 474 0.11 -18.80 -25.92
N LEU A 475 0.93 -18.20 -26.78
CA LEU A 475 0.57 -16.96 -27.47
C LEU A 475 -0.61 -17.17 -28.42
N TYR A 476 -0.60 -18.26 -29.21
CA TYR A 476 -1.71 -18.65 -30.06
C TYR A 476 -3.03 -18.77 -29.28
N ALA A 477 -3.04 -19.59 -28.21
CA ALA A 477 -4.26 -19.86 -27.44
C ALA A 477 -4.80 -18.60 -26.74
N ARG A 478 -3.91 -17.77 -26.18
CA ARG A 478 -4.29 -16.58 -25.40
C ARG A 478 -4.71 -15.39 -26.27
N PHE A 479 -4.05 -15.13 -27.40
CA PHE A 479 -4.50 -14.10 -28.34
C PHE A 479 -5.89 -14.41 -28.91
N HIS A 480 -6.17 -15.67 -29.28
CA HIS A 480 -7.52 -16.07 -29.72
C HIS A 480 -8.58 -15.94 -28.60
N ALA A 481 -8.27 -16.29 -27.35
CA ALA A 481 -9.24 -16.26 -26.26
C ALA A 481 -9.60 -14.87 -25.72
N ASP A 482 -8.61 -13.97 -25.69
CA ASP A 482 -8.78 -12.61 -25.15
C ASP A 482 -9.08 -11.60 -26.26
N PHE A 483 -8.47 -11.76 -27.44
CA PHE A 483 -8.51 -10.80 -28.56
C PHE A 483 -9.18 -11.33 -29.84
N GLY A 484 -9.78 -12.53 -29.81
CA GLY A 484 -10.51 -13.15 -30.94
C GLY A 484 -11.77 -12.40 -31.45
N ALA A 485 -12.04 -11.20 -30.94
CA ALA A 485 -13.00 -10.26 -31.53
C ALA A 485 -12.38 -9.34 -32.60
N ILE A 486 -11.05 -9.41 -32.76
CA ILE A 486 -10.17 -8.51 -33.52
C ILE A 486 -9.15 -9.31 -34.33
N VAL A 487 -8.48 -10.26 -33.69
CA VAL A 487 -7.56 -11.23 -34.29
C VAL A 487 -8.38 -12.40 -34.84
N ASP A 488 -8.26 -12.68 -36.14
CA ASP A 488 -8.85 -13.87 -36.78
C ASP A 488 -7.81 -15.00 -36.98
N LYS A 489 -6.50 -14.69 -36.93
CA LYS A 489 -5.39 -15.65 -37.06
C LYS A 489 -4.14 -15.25 -36.27
N VAL A 490 -3.37 -16.24 -35.82
CA VAL A 490 -2.05 -16.06 -35.17
C VAL A 490 -1.02 -17.08 -35.70
N GLN A 491 0.16 -16.58 -36.04
CA GLN A 491 1.37 -17.34 -36.40
C GLN A 491 2.53 -16.87 -35.52
N VAL A 492 3.38 -17.79 -35.05
CA VAL A 492 4.51 -17.48 -34.15
C VAL A 492 5.80 -18.11 -34.66
N LYS A 493 6.85 -17.30 -34.81
CA LYS A 493 8.21 -17.76 -35.15
C LYS A 493 9.15 -17.44 -33.98
N ILE A 494 9.92 -18.44 -33.56
CA ILE A 494 10.84 -18.36 -32.42
C ILE A 494 12.26 -18.56 -32.95
N PHE A 495 13.08 -17.51 -32.88
CA PHE A 495 14.44 -17.48 -33.43
C PHE A 495 15.48 -17.69 -32.34
N THR A 496 16.27 -18.76 -32.46
CA THR A 496 17.54 -18.97 -31.74
C THR A 496 18.72 -19.12 -32.71
N ASP A 497 18.45 -19.10 -34.02
CA ASP A 497 19.46 -18.96 -35.07
C ASP A 497 20.06 -17.54 -35.04
N PRO A 498 21.39 -17.36 -34.92
CA PRO A 498 21.99 -16.04 -34.74
C PRO A 498 21.78 -15.07 -35.90
N ASP A 499 21.80 -15.55 -37.14
CA ASP A 499 21.71 -14.70 -38.34
C ASP A 499 20.27 -14.17 -38.48
N LEU A 500 19.27 -15.05 -38.33
CA LEU A 500 17.85 -14.66 -38.36
C LEU A 500 17.43 -13.87 -37.12
N HIS A 501 18.00 -14.15 -35.95
CA HIS A 501 17.80 -13.35 -34.74
C HIS A 501 18.21 -11.90 -34.98
N ALA A 502 19.40 -11.67 -35.57
CA ALA A 502 19.88 -10.33 -35.90
C ALA A 502 19.01 -9.63 -36.96
N GLU A 503 18.69 -10.31 -38.08
CA GLU A 503 17.88 -9.74 -39.17
C GLU A 503 16.51 -9.25 -38.68
N TRP A 504 15.84 -10.02 -37.82
CA TRP A 504 14.52 -9.66 -37.30
C TRP A 504 14.57 -8.68 -36.13
N LEU A 505 15.67 -8.62 -35.36
CA LEU A 505 15.89 -7.59 -34.34
C LEU A 505 16.03 -6.19 -34.97
N GLU A 506 16.71 -6.06 -36.12
CA GLU A 506 16.80 -4.79 -36.86
C GLU A 506 15.41 -4.33 -37.34
N LYS A 507 14.64 -5.23 -37.99
CA LYS A 507 13.26 -4.96 -38.43
C LYS A 507 12.30 -4.60 -37.29
N ALA A 508 12.45 -5.25 -36.13
CA ALA A 508 11.66 -4.95 -34.95
C ALA A 508 11.96 -3.53 -34.45
N ARG A 509 13.23 -3.12 -34.44
CA ARG A 509 13.65 -1.76 -34.05
C ARG A 509 13.13 -0.68 -35.01
N GLU A 510 13.15 -0.92 -36.33
CA GLU A 510 12.52 -0.02 -37.31
C GLU A 510 11.03 0.19 -37.00
N ALA A 511 10.29 -0.88 -36.68
CA ALA A 511 8.88 -0.82 -36.33
C ALA A 511 8.63 -0.12 -34.97
N TYR A 512 9.44 -0.39 -33.95
CA TYR A 512 9.34 0.30 -32.66
C TYR A 512 9.57 1.81 -32.82
N GLU A 513 10.53 2.21 -33.65
CA GLU A 513 10.84 3.62 -33.85
C GLU A 513 9.74 4.35 -34.63
N PHE A 514 9.14 3.71 -35.65
CA PHE A 514 7.92 4.23 -36.28
C PHE A 514 6.77 4.41 -35.27
N ARG A 515 6.55 3.43 -34.37
CA ARG A 515 5.54 3.52 -33.30
C ARG A 515 5.83 4.67 -32.32
N ASN A 516 7.10 4.93 -32.01
CA ASN A 516 7.50 6.07 -31.15
C ASN A 516 7.21 7.42 -31.85
N GLN A 517 7.66 7.57 -33.09
CA GLN A 517 7.54 8.82 -33.86
C GLN A 517 6.08 9.23 -34.11
N ARG A 518 5.17 8.26 -34.24
CA ARG A 518 3.73 8.47 -34.49
C ARG A 518 3.01 9.29 -33.40
N LEU A 519 3.62 9.49 -32.24
CA LEU A 519 3.10 10.35 -31.16
C LEU A 519 3.45 11.84 -31.31
N ALA A 520 4.47 12.19 -32.09
CA ALA A 520 5.11 13.51 -32.04
C ALA A 520 4.18 14.69 -32.39
N ASP A 521 3.16 14.46 -33.23
CA ASP A 521 2.18 15.47 -33.65
C ASP A 521 1.04 15.72 -32.62
N LEU A 522 1.01 15.00 -31.49
CA LEU A 522 -0.15 14.94 -30.60
C LEU A 522 0.23 15.44 -29.19
N THR A 523 -0.35 16.58 -28.75
CA THR A 523 0.02 17.25 -27.49
C THR A 523 -1.00 17.05 -26.37
N ASP A 524 -0.56 17.31 -25.12
CA ASP A 524 -1.41 17.17 -23.93
C ASP A 524 -2.53 18.24 -23.87
N GLU A 525 -2.34 19.38 -24.55
CA GLU A 525 -3.36 20.42 -24.74
C GLU A 525 -4.41 20.02 -25.80
N ALA A 526 -3.99 19.31 -26.85
CA ALA A 526 -4.83 18.96 -28.00
C ALA A 526 -5.88 17.88 -27.69
N VAL A 527 -5.73 17.14 -26.58
CA VAL A 527 -6.68 16.13 -26.09
C VAL A 527 -7.52 16.67 -24.94
N ASP A 528 -8.75 16.18 -24.77
CA ASP A 528 -9.60 16.41 -23.59
C ASP A 528 -9.44 15.33 -22.51
N THR A 529 -8.88 14.18 -22.90
CA THR A 529 -8.89 12.91 -22.17
C THR A 529 -7.49 12.31 -22.14
N PHE A 530 -6.98 12.04 -20.95
CA PHE A 530 -5.83 11.14 -20.74
C PHE A 530 -6.33 9.71 -20.50
N TYR A 531 -5.43 8.76 -20.29
CA TYR A 531 -5.80 7.40 -19.86
C TYR A 531 -5.07 7.02 -18.58
N ASP A 532 -5.64 6.13 -17.79
CA ASP A 532 -4.90 5.43 -16.75
C ASP A 532 -4.33 4.08 -17.22
N CYS A 533 -3.49 3.49 -16.39
CA CYS A 533 -3.06 2.10 -16.52
C CYS A 533 -2.89 1.49 -15.12
N THR A 534 -3.84 0.64 -14.71
CA THR A 534 -3.81 -0.12 -13.43
C THR A 534 -3.22 -1.53 -13.59
N LEU A 535 -2.73 -1.86 -14.78
CA LEU A 535 -2.22 -3.17 -15.20
C LEU A 535 -1.08 -3.73 -14.31
N CYS A 536 -0.32 -2.89 -13.61
CA CYS A 536 0.72 -3.31 -12.66
C CYS A 536 0.25 -3.46 -11.21
N GLN A 537 -1.05 -3.27 -10.90
CA GLN A 537 -1.59 -3.45 -9.55
C GLN A 537 -1.58 -4.92 -9.07
N SER A 538 -1.26 -5.88 -9.93
CA SER A 538 -0.97 -7.26 -9.53
C SER A 538 0.27 -7.41 -8.64
N PHE A 539 1.19 -6.44 -8.66
CA PHE A 539 2.40 -6.43 -7.82
C PHE A 539 2.71 -5.09 -7.14
N ALA A 540 2.03 -4.00 -7.53
CA ALA A 540 2.10 -2.70 -6.86
C ALA A 540 0.67 -2.15 -6.62
N PRO A 541 -0.06 -2.63 -5.60
CA PRO A 541 -1.52 -2.47 -5.50
C PRO A 541 -2.07 -1.04 -5.40
N THR A 542 -1.23 -0.07 -5.06
CA THR A 542 -1.54 1.37 -4.97
C THR A 542 -1.08 2.16 -6.21
N HIS A 543 -0.30 1.55 -7.11
CA HIS A 543 0.27 2.24 -8.26
C HIS A 543 -0.79 2.56 -9.32
N VAL A 544 -0.70 3.75 -9.90
CA VAL A 544 -1.51 4.19 -11.04
C VAL A 544 -0.62 4.97 -12.01
N CYS A 545 -0.42 4.48 -13.22
CA CYS A 545 0.10 5.31 -14.30
C CYS A 545 -1.02 6.21 -14.82
N ILE A 546 -0.74 7.50 -15.02
CA ILE A 546 -1.52 8.38 -15.90
C ILE A 546 -0.70 8.57 -17.18
N VAL A 547 -1.31 8.29 -18.34
CA VAL A 547 -0.67 8.30 -19.64
C VAL A 547 -1.27 9.42 -20.48
N SER A 548 -0.43 10.37 -20.88
CA SER A 548 -0.77 11.48 -21.78
C SER A 548 0.01 11.35 -23.10
N PRO A 549 -0.41 12.05 -24.18
CA PRO A 549 0.34 12.06 -25.44
C PRO A 549 1.83 12.37 -25.29
N GLN A 550 2.18 13.29 -24.39
CA GLN A 550 3.55 13.75 -24.15
C GLN A 550 4.20 13.14 -22.89
N ARG A 551 3.50 12.24 -22.17
CA ARG A 551 4.03 11.41 -21.08
C ARG A 551 3.51 9.98 -21.21
N LEU A 552 4.26 9.16 -21.96
CA LEU A 552 4.01 7.71 -22.03
C LEU A 552 4.14 7.04 -20.66
N GLY A 553 3.49 5.88 -20.50
CA GLY A 553 3.57 5.08 -19.28
C GLY A 553 5.00 4.64 -18.99
N LEU A 554 5.39 4.66 -17.71
CA LEU A 554 6.78 4.46 -17.27
C LEU A 554 7.43 3.15 -17.75
N CYS A 555 6.64 2.15 -18.13
CA CYS A 555 7.15 0.91 -18.71
C CYS A 555 7.90 1.14 -20.02
N GLY A 556 7.55 2.14 -20.83
CA GLY A 556 8.05 2.36 -22.19
C GLY A 556 7.21 1.68 -23.29
N ALA A 557 6.41 0.66 -22.98
CA ALA A 557 5.56 -0.02 -23.95
C ALA A 557 4.23 0.70 -24.24
N TYR A 558 3.57 1.26 -23.23
CA TYR A 558 2.24 1.90 -23.36
C TYR A 558 2.34 3.42 -23.54
N ASN A 559 1.91 3.92 -24.69
CA ASN A 559 1.61 5.33 -24.95
C ASN A 559 0.10 5.64 -24.91
N TRP A 560 -0.30 6.90 -25.15
CA TRP A 560 -1.70 7.33 -25.10
C TRP A 560 -2.61 6.68 -26.15
N LEU A 561 -2.11 6.46 -27.38
CA LEU A 561 -2.82 5.73 -28.43
C LEU A 561 -3.01 4.26 -28.03
N ASP A 562 -2.01 3.64 -27.41
CA ASP A 562 -2.07 2.25 -26.96
C ASP A 562 -3.11 2.08 -25.83
N CYS A 563 -3.14 2.99 -24.86
CA CYS A 563 -4.16 2.98 -23.80
C CYS A 563 -5.57 3.23 -24.36
N LYS A 564 -5.70 4.13 -25.35
CA LYS A 564 -6.94 4.40 -26.07
C LYS A 564 -7.42 3.19 -26.87
N ALA A 565 -6.52 2.51 -27.57
CA ALA A 565 -6.79 1.27 -28.27
C ALA A 565 -7.20 0.17 -27.27
N SER A 566 -6.43 -0.06 -26.21
CA SER A 566 -6.74 -1.00 -25.12
C SER A 566 -8.17 -0.81 -24.57
N ASN A 567 -8.59 0.43 -24.33
CA ASN A 567 -9.96 0.75 -23.90
C ASN A 567 -11.03 0.48 -24.99
N GLN A 568 -10.74 0.71 -26.27
CA GLN A 568 -11.64 0.33 -27.38
C GLN A 568 -11.78 -1.19 -27.55
N ILE A 569 -10.70 -1.93 -27.30
CA ILE A 569 -10.65 -3.40 -27.35
C ILE A 569 -11.44 -3.99 -26.17
N ASN A 570 -11.18 -3.49 -24.96
CA ASN A 570 -11.83 -3.92 -23.72
C ASN A 570 -12.20 -2.69 -22.87
N PRO A 571 -13.44 -2.18 -22.96
CA PRO A 571 -13.90 -1.04 -22.15
C PRO A 571 -13.89 -1.30 -20.64
N THR A 572 -13.81 -2.56 -20.21
CA THR A 572 -13.66 -3.00 -18.81
C THR A 572 -12.22 -3.39 -18.46
N GLY A 573 -11.25 -3.09 -19.33
CA GLY A 573 -9.83 -3.40 -19.14
C GLY A 573 -9.10 -2.42 -18.19
N PRO A 574 -7.80 -2.66 -17.95
CA PRO A 574 -6.99 -1.89 -17.00
C PRO A 574 -6.56 -0.50 -17.53
N ASN A 575 -7.12 -0.05 -18.65
CA ASN A 575 -6.94 1.29 -19.20
C ASN A 575 -8.31 1.97 -19.32
N GLN A 576 -8.55 3.00 -18.53
CA GLN A 576 -9.79 3.76 -18.48
C GLN A 576 -9.54 5.23 -18.88
N PRO A 577 -10.52 5.89 -19.54
CA PRO A 577 -10.40 7.28 -19.94
C PRO A 577 -10.49 8.21 -18.72
N VAL A 578 -9.45 9.03 -18.54
CA VAL A 578 -9.36 10.07 -17.52
C VAL A 578 -9.67 11.41 -18.18
N VAL A 579 -10.94 11.80 -18.15
CA VAL A 579 -11.39 13.14 -18.59
C VAL A 579 -10.70 14.18 -17.70
N LYS A 580 -9.98 15.14 -18.29
CA LYS A 580 -9.13 16.06 -17.51
C LYS A 580 -9.93 16.90 -16.48
N GLY A 581 -11.14 17.34 -16.80
CA GLY A 581 -11.92 18.20 -15.90
C GLY A 581 -11.29 19.59 -15.76
N LYS A 582 -11.32 20.18 -14.55
CA LYS A 582 -10.73 21.52 -14.34
C LYS A 582 -9.21 21.40 -14.26
N LEU A 583 -8.51 22.22 -15.07
CA LEU A 583 -7.09 22.51 -14.92
C LEU A 583 -6.86 23.32 -13.63
N LEU A 584 -5.99 22.84 -12.76
CA LEU A 584 -5.66 23.45 -11.48
C LEU A 584 -4.30 24.18 -11.52
N ASP A 585 -3.31 23.59 -12.19
CA ASP A 585 -1.97 24.17 -12.38
C ASP A 585 -1.47 23.82 -13.80
N PRO A 586 -1.24 24.81 -14.69
CA PRO A 586 -0.74 24.60 -16.04
C PRO A 586 0.76 24.26 -16.12
N VAL A 587 1.55 24.58 -15.08
CA VAL A 587 3.00 24.41 -15.03
C VAL A 587 3.33 23.01 -14.53
N LYS A 588 2.79 22.61 -13.37
CA LYS A 588 2.98 21.27 -12.77
C LYS A 588 2.12 20.19 -13.43
N GLY A 589 1.07 20.61 -14.15
CA GLY A 589 0.12 19.69 -14.79
C GLY A 589 -0.79 19.01 -13.78
N TYR A 590 -1.52 19.80 -13.00
CA TYR A 590 -2.59 19.30 -12.13
C TYR A 590 -3.96 19.48 -12.76
N TRP A 591 -4.77 18.42 -12.69
CA TRP A 591 -6.16 18.40 -13.12
C TRP A 591 -7.04 17.74 -12.05
N THR A 592 -8.32 18.13 -11.97
CA THR A 592 -9.24 17.47 -11.04
C THR A 592 -9.40 15.98 -11.39
N GLY A 593 -9.57 15.66 -12.68
CA GLY A 593 -9.73 14.27 -13.13
C GLY A 593 -8.52 13.37 -12.88
N THR A 594 -7.28 13.90 -12.98
CA THR A 594 -6.07 13.10 -12.69
C THR A 594 -5.94 12.83 -11.19
N ASN A 595 -6.26 13.79 -10.35
CA ASN A 595 -6.21 13.65 -8.89
C ASN A 595 -7.35 12.74 -8.38
N GLU A 596 -8.58 12.96 -8.84
CA GLU A 596 -9.74 12.11 -8.53
C GLU A 596 -9.49 10.64 -8.91
N ASN A 597 -8.88 10.40 -10.09
CA ASN A 597 -8.58 9.03 -10.53
C ASN A 597 -7.37 8.43 -9.79
N ALA A 598 -6.39 9.24 -9.38
CA ALA A 598 -5.30 8.80 -8.51
C ALA A 598 -5.84 8.34 -7.14
N VAL A 599 -6.66 9.14 -6.46
CA VAL A 599 -7.31 8.77 -5.19
C VAL A 599 -8.11 7.46 -5.35
N LYS A 600 -8.99 7.41 -6.36
CA LYS A 600 -9.87 6.27 -6.65
C LYS A 600 -9.09 4.97 -6.88
N ASN A 601 -8.07 4.99 -7.75
CA ASN A 601 -7.39 3.78 -8.18
C ASN A 601 -6.20 3.40 -7.27
N SER A 602 -5.64 4.34 -6.50
CA SER A 602 -4.57 4.04 -5.50
C SER A 602 -5.10 3.50 -4.17
N GLN A 603 -6.42 3.31 -4.04
CA GLN A 603 -7.08 2.97 -2.77
C GLN A 603 -6.97 4.09 -1.70
N GLY A 604 -6.80 5.34 -2.14
CA GLY A 604 -6.71 6.52 -1.27
C GLY A 604 -5.30 6.81 -0.71
N THR A 605 -4.23 6.23 -1.27
CA THR A 605 -2.85 6.50 -0.83
C THR A 605 -2.15 7.59 -1.65
N VAL A 606 -2.79 8.14 -2.68
CA VAL A 606 -2.27 9.17 -3.58
C VAL A 606 -3.34 10.24 -3.82
N ASP A 607 -3.19 11.40 -3.17
CA ASP A 607 -4.16 12.51 -3.26
C ASP A 607 -4.05 13.33 -4.55
N LYS A 608 -2.82 13.48 -5.07
CA LYS A 608 -2.49 14.35 -6.21
C LYS A 608 -1.37 13.74 -7.04
N VAL A 609 -1.37 14.00 -8.35
CA VAL A 609 -0.27 13.64 -9.25
C VAL A 609 0.09 14.81 -10.14
N ALA A 610 1.32 15.31 -10.03
CA ALA A 610 1.88 16.28 -10.97
C ALA A 610 2.37 15.53 -12.23
N LEU A 611 1.90 15.92 -13.41
CA LEU A 611 2.37 15.31 -14.66
C LEU A 611 3.72 15.86 -15.11
N TYR A 612 4.14 17.06 -14.69
CA TYR A 612 5.31 17.75 -15.24
C TYR A 612 6.40 18.12 -14.22
N SER A 613 6.28 17.69 -12.96
CA SER A 613 7.30 17.86 -11.90
C SER A 613 7.78 16.52 -11.33
N ILE A 614 9.04 16.47 -10.89
CA ILE A 614 9.59 15.42 -10.00
C ILE A 614 9.63 15.85 -8.53
N MET A 615 9.62 17.16 -8.26
CA MET A 615 9.83 17.74 -6.92
C MET A 615 8.56 17.76 -6.06
N GLU A 616 7.37 17.83 -6.68
CA GLU A 616 6.09 17.81 -5.97
C GLU A 616 5.16 16.71 -6.49
N ASN A 617 4.60 15.91 -5.58
CA ASN A 617 3.61 14.86 -5.85
C ASN A 617 3.86 14.08 -7.16
N PRO A 618 5.08 13.53 -7.38
CA PRO A 618 5.38 12.80 -8.60
C PRO A 618 4.46 11.58 -8.73
N MET A 619 4.18 11.18 -9.96
CA MET A 619 3.48 9.93 -10.24
C MET A 619 4.23 8.75 -9.62
N THR A 620 3.50 7.89 -8.91
CA THR A 620 4.09 6.68 -8.30
C THR A 620 4.68 5.76 -9.35
N ALA A 621 5.61 4.90 -8.97
CA ALA A 621 6.16 3.89 -9.86
C ALA A 621 6.02 2.47 -9.29
N CYS A 622 5.76 1.48 -10.15
CA CYS A 622 5.56 0.09 -9.72
C CYS A 622 6.86 -0.72 -9.65
N GLY A 623 7.74 -0.58 -10.65
CA GLY A 623 8.98 -1.37 -10.77
C GLY A 623 9.39 -1.71 -12.21
N CYS A 624 8.48 -1.55 -13.19
CA CYS A 624 8.75 -1.92 -14.59
C CYS A 624 9.36 -0.79 -15.46
N PHE A 625 9.86 0.29 -14.86
CA PHE A 625 10.46 1.45 -15.55
C PHE A 625 11.80 1.15 -16.24
N GLU A 626 12.00 1.71 -17.44
CA GLU A 626 13.24 1.56 -18.23
C GLU A 626 14.40 2.37 -17.65
N CYS A 627 14.10 3.54 -17.11
CA CYS A 627 15.07 4.45 -16.50
C CYS A 627 14.55 5.00 -15.17
N ILE A 628 15.46 5.44 -14.32
CA ILE A 628 15.14 6.20 -13.10
C ILE A 628 15.77 7.58 -13.23
N VAL A 629 14.97 8.62 -13.00
CA VAL A 629 15.44 9.98 -12.80
C VAL A 629 15.57 10.22 -11.30
N MET A 630 16.68 10.83 -10.87
CA MET A 630 16.91 11.22 -9.48
C MET A 630 17.49 12.65 -9.42
N TYR A 631 16.95 13.47 -8.52
CA TYR A 631 17.45 14.79 -8.17
C TYR A 631 18.79 14.72 -7.43
N LEU A 632 19.71 15.63 -7.78
CA LEU A 632 21.03 15.81 -7.19
C LEU A 632 21.16 17.27 -6.69
N PRO A 633 20.95 17.52 -5.38
CA PRO A 633 20.95 18.87 -4.82
C PRO A 633 22.24 19.66 -5.07
N GLU A 634 23.39 18.99 -5.04
CA GLU A 634 24.72 19.61 -5.08
C GLU A 634 25.03 20.33 -6.41
N VAL A 635 24.24 20.05 -7.44
CA VAL A 635 24.33 20.67 -8.78
C VAL A 635 22.97 21.18 -9.28
N GLU A 636 21.94 21.23 -8.41
CA GLU A 636 20.57 21.68 -8.73
C GLU A 636 20.00 21.02 -10.00
N GLY A 637 20.28 19.73 -10.18
CA GLY A 637 20.02 19.00 -11.43
C GLY A 637 19.48 17.59 -11.20
N VAL A 638 19.31 16.83 -12.28
CA VAL A 638 18.90 15.41 -12.22
C VAL A 638 19.89 14.52 -12.94
N MET A 639 20.09 13.31 -12.41
CA MET A 639 20.72 12.22 -13.14
C MET A 639 19.67 11.25 -13.72
N VAL A 640 19.98 10.59 -14.83
CA VAL A 640 19.15 9.52 -15.40
C VAL A 640 19.95 8.23 -15.59
N VAL A 641 19.53 7.16 -14.93
CA VAL A 641 20.16 5.83 -15.01
C VAL A 641 19.26 4.82 -15.71
N SER A 642 19.84 4.04 -16.64
CA SER A 642 19.13 2.97 -17.38
C SER A 642 19.13 1.64 -16.62
N ARG A 643 18.09 0.82 -16.80
CA ARG A 643 18.06 -0.58 -16.34
C ARG A 643 19.22 -1.42 -16.90
N GLU A 644 19.67 -1.12 -18.12
CA GLU A 644 20.78 -1.83 -18.75
C GLU A 644 22.14 -1.51 -18.13
N ASP A 645 22.25 -0.41 -17.39
CA ASP A 645 23.51 0.08 -16.82
C ASP A 645 23.79 -0.55 -15.43
N PRO A 646 24.81 -1.41 -15.30
CA PRO A 646 25.17 -2.05 -14.04
C PRO A 646 26.11 -1.19 -13.17
N SER A 647 26.39 0.04 -13.59
CA SER A 647 27.42 0.91 -12.98
C SER A 647 26.92 1.58 -11.70
N MET A 648 27.86 2.18 -10.97
CA MET A 648 27.52 3.10 -9.87
C MET A 648 27.21 4.48 -10.46
N THR A 649 26.16 5.12 -9.97
CA THR A 649 25.84 6.51 -10.31
C THR A 649 26.50 7.48 -9.33
N PRO A 650 26.57 8.80 -9.66
CA PRO A 650 27.08 9.82 -8.73
C PRO A 650 26.41 9.78 -7.35
N ALA A 651 25.12 9.43 -7.28
CA ALA A 651 24.35 9.27 -6.04
C ALA A 651 24.78 8.07 -5.15
N GLY A 652 25.90 7.40 -5.45
CA GLY A 652 26.41 6.26 -4.68
C GLY A 652 25.53 5.00 -4.75
N MET A 653 24.64 4.91 -5.74
CA MET A 653 23.66 3.85 -5.88
C MET A 653 23.65 3.24 -7.29
N THR A 654 23.18 1.99 -7.39
CA THR A 654 22.95 1.33 -8.68
C THR A 654 21.48 1.48 -9.10
N PHE A 655 21.16 1.22 -10.38
CA PHE A 655 19.76 1.14 -10.83
C PHE A 655 18.92 0.24 -9.92
N SER A 656 19.43 -0.94 -9.56
CA SER A 656 18.72 -1.92 -8.71
C SER A 656 18.45 -1.40 -7.29
N THR A 657 19.34 -0.56 -6.76
CA THR A 657 19.16 0.09 -5.45
C THR A 657 18.04 1.12 -5.52
N LEU A 658 18.12 2.01 -6.51
CA LEU A 658 17.14 3.08 -6.75
C LEU A 658 15.75 2.53 -7.09
N ALA A 659 15.69 1.40 -7.82
CA ALA A 659 14.44 0.73 -8.16
C ALA A 659 13.66 0.27 -6.91
N GLY A 660 14.38 -0.08 -5.83
CA GLY A 660 13.78 -0.39 -4.53
C GLY A 660 13.29 0.82 -3.74
N MET A 661 13.71 2.04 -4.11
CA MET A 661 13.34 3.30 -3.43
C MET A 661 12.17 4.04 -4.10
N CYS A 662 11.85 3.73 -5.35
CA CYS A 662 10.73 4.35 -6.08
C CYS A 662 9.68 3.34 -6.60
N GLY A 663 9.95 2.04 -6.54
CA GLY A 663 8.98 0.98 -6.86
C GLY A 663 7.88 0.81 -5.81
N GLY A 664 6.97 -0.14 -6.05
CA GLY A 664 5.92 -0.52 -5.10
C GLY A 664 4.66 0.35 -5.05
N GLY A 665 4.64 1.51 -5.72
CA GLY A 665 3.46 2.39 -5.79
C GLY A 665 3.42 3.52 -4.75
N ILE A 666 4.58 3.94 -4.25
CA ILE A 666 4.77 5.13 -3.40
C ILE A 666 5.06 6.39 -4.23
N GLN A 667 4.82 7.58 -3.66
CA GLN A 667 5.30 8.86 -4.22
C GLN A 667 6.63 9.22 -3.56
N THR A 668 7.69 9.36 -4.36
CA THR A 668 9.04 9.69 -3.87
C THR A 668 9.48 11.02 -4.50
N PRO A 669 9.24 12.18 -3.85
CA PRO A 669 9.74 13.47 -4.30
C PRO A 669 11.24 13.40 -4.64
N GLY A 670 11.63 13.92 -5.80
CA GLY A 670 13.01 13.85 -6.30
C GLY A 670 13.41 12.52 -6.97
N VAL A 671 12.58 11.46 -6.97
CA VAL A 671 12.91 10.17 -7.65
C VAL A 671 11.72 9.63 -8.45
N MET A 672 11.91 9.41 -9.76
CA MET A 672 10.83 8.98 -10.66
C MET A 672 11.28 7.90 -11.64
N GLY A 673 10.53 6.78 -11.69
CA GLY A 673 10.66 5.77 -12.75
C GLY A 673 9.98 6.23 -14.04
N ILE A 674 10.68 6.14 -15.18
CA ILE A 674 10.21 6.60 -16.50
C ILE A 674 10.50 5.58 -17.61
N GLY A 675 9.78 5.72 -18.73
CA GLY A 675 10.15 5.12 -20.01
C GLY A 675 11.14 6.04 -20.73
N LYS A 676 12.11 5.50 -21.47
CA LYS A 676 13.27 6.27 -21.97
C LYS A 676 12.86 7.41 -22.91
N PHE A 677 11.86 7.17 -23.76
CA PHE A 677 11.29 8.17 -24.67
C PHE A 677 10.53 9.32 -23.96
N TYR A 678 10.31 9.28 -22.64
CA TYR A 678 9.76 10.45 -21.95
C TYR A 678 10.76 11.61 -21.98
N MET A 679 12.07 11.33 -21.95
CA MET A 679 13.12 12.35 -22.00
C MET A 679 13.12 13.20 -23.27
N THR A 680 12.60 12.69 -24.38
CA THR A 680 12.52 13.44 -25.64
C THR A 680 11.34 14.41 -25.67
N SER A 681 10.38 14.28 -24.74
CA SER A 681 9.18 15.10 -24.65
C SER A 681 9.47 16.57 -24.33
N PRO A 682 8.73 17.54 -24.91
CA PRO A 682 8.71 18.93 -24.43
C PRO A 682 8.12 19.08 -23.01
N LYS A 683 7.41 18.06 -22.50
CA LYS A 683 6.85 18.01 -21.14
C LYS A 683 7.77 17.34 -20.12
N PHE A 684 8.90 16.78 -20.53
CA PHE A 684 9.86 16.14 -19.63
C PHE A 684 10.33 17.13 -18.57
N LEU A 685 9.88 16.93 -17.32
CA LEU A 685 10.16 17.80 -16.15
C LEU A 685 9.98 19.30 -16.43
N SER A 686 9.01 19.67 -17.27
CA SER A 686 8.89 21.05 -17.76
C SER A 686 8.55 22.07 -16.67
N ALA A 687 8.02 21.63 -15.51
CA ALA A 687 7.84 22.49 -14.34
C ALA A 687 9.17 22.85 -13.67
N ASP A 688 10.13 21.92 -13.69
CA ASP A 688 11.38 22.01 -12.90
C ASP A 688 12.57 22.57 -13.71
N GLY A 689 12.36 22.92 -14.99
CA GLY A 689 13.39 23.41 -15.93
C GLY A 689 13.73 22.46 -17.09
N GLY A 690 13.13 21.27 -17.11
CA GLY A 690 13.17 20.31 -18.21
C GLY A 690 14.53 19.67 -18.48
N PHE A 691 14.76 19.23 -19.72
CA PHE A 691 15.93 18.42 -20.08
C PHE A 691 17.29 19.09 -19.78
N LYS A 692 17.35 20.43 -19.70
CA LYS A 692 18.56 21.17 -19.28
C LYS A 692 18.95 20.97 -17.82
N ARG A 693 18.07 20.40 -16.97
CA ARG A 693 18.42 19.90 -15.63
C ARG A 693 19.21 18.59 -15.66
N VAL A 694 19.24 17.84 -16.77
CA VAL A 694 19.94 16.54 -16.82
C VAL A 694 21.44 16.77 -16.82
N VAL A 695 22.10 16.49 -15.69
CA VAL A 695 23.53 16.72 -15.46
C VAL A 695 24.38 15.47 -15.67
N TRP A 696 23.81 14.29 -15.45
CA TRP A 696 24.46 12.99 -15.65
C TRP A 696 23.49 12.01 -16.30
N MET A 697 23.98 11.17 -17.22
CA MET A 697 23.16 10.16 -17.88
C MET A 697 24.00 8.93 -18.22
N SER A 698 23.49 7.72 -17.92
CA SER A 698 24.08 6.45 -18.36
C SER A 698 24.50 6.51 -19.83
N SER A 699 25.75 6.19 -20.14
CA SER A 699 26.24 6.27 -21.53
C SER A 699 25.47 5.37 -22.50
N PHE A 700 24.91 4.27 -22.01
CA PHE A 700 23.97 3.41 -22.75
C PHE A 700 22.80 4.20 -23.36
N LEU A 701 22.29 5.22 -22.69
CA LEU A 701 21.22 6.09 -23.20
C LEU A 701 21.76 7.04 -24.27
N LYS A 702 22.90 7.70 -24.01
CA LYS A 702 23.53 8.61 -24.99
C LYS A 702 23.87 7.90 -26.30
N ASP A 703 24.43 6.69 -26.21
CA ASP A 703 24.83 5.89 -27.37
C ASP A 703 23.61 5.30 -28.12
N SER A 704 22.51 4.97 -27.42
CA SER A 704 21.33 4.32 -28.02
C SER A 704 20.21 5.26 -28.48
N MET A 705 20.19 6.50 -27.98
CA MET A 705 19.20 7.54 -28.34
C MET A 705 19.87 8.81 -28.90
N ALA A 706 21.02 8.64 -29.57
CA ALA A 706 21.89 9.73 -29.99
C ALA A 706 21.22 10.72 -30.97
N ALA A 707 20.31 10.25 -31.82
CA ALA A 707 19.63 11.10 -32.80
C ALA A 707 18.49 11.90 -32.15
N GLU A 708 17.75 11.26 -31.26
CA GLU A 708 16.64 11.84 -30.52
C GLU A 708 17.14 12.89 -29.53
N PHE A 709 18.24 12.61 -28.84
CA PHE A 709 18.90 13.58 -27.97
C PHE A 709 19.58 14.73 -28.73
N ALA A 710 20.04 14.53 -29.97
CA ALA A 710 20.49 15.63 -30.82
C ALA A 710 19.31 16.56 -31.19
N ALA A 711 18.13 16.01 -31.49
CA ALA A 711 16.92 16.80 -31.73
C ALA A 711 16.44 17.55 -30.47
N VAL A 712 16.58 16.95 -29.27
CA VAL A 712 16.36 17.65 -27.99
C VAL A 712 17.38 18.78 -27.80
N ALA A 713 18.66 18.55 -28.06
CA ALA A 713 19.71 19.57 -27.95
C ALA A 713 19.48 20.77 -28.89
N GLU A 714 18.99 20.52 -30.11
CA GLU A 714 18.55 21.57 -31.04
C GLU A 714 17.31 22.32 -30.51
N ARG A 715 16.30 21.62 -29.99
CA ARG A 715 15.10 22.23 -29.38
C ARG A 715 15.43 23.13 -28.19
N GLU A 716 16.30 22.69 -27.30
CA GLU A 716 16.73 23.46 -26.12
C GLU A 716 17.67 24.63 -26.47
N GLY A 717 18.07 24.76 -27.74
CA GLY A 717 18.93 25.84 -28.24
C GLY A 717 20.42 25.67 -27.93
N ILE A 718 20.85 24.48 -27.50
CA ILE A 718 22.22 24.17 -27.08
C ILE A 718 22.68 22.91 -27.83
N PRO A 719 23.16 23.01 -29.09
CA PRO A 719 23.40 21.85 -29.95
C PRO A 719 24.41 20.82 -29.43
N ASN A 720 25.29 21.21 -28.52
CA ASN A 720 26.28 20.34 -27.86
C ASN A 720 25.87 19.90 -26.44
N LEU A 721 24.60 20.08 -26.04
CA LEU A 721 24.12 19.81 -24.68
C LEU A 721 24.53 18.42 -24.18
N ILE A 722 24.40 17.39 -25.02
CA ILE A 722 24.64 15.98 -24.66
C ILE A 722 26.12 15.72 -24.31
N ASP A 723 27.05 16.50 -24.90
CA ASP A 723 28.48 16.45 -24.55
C ASP A 723 28.77 17.08 -23.18
N LEU A 724 27.95 18.05 -22.76
CA LEU A 724 28.02 18.71 -21.44
C LEU A 724 27.46 17.81 -20.33
N ILE A 725 26.53 16.91 -20.63
CA ILE A 725 26.02 15.93 -19.67
C ILE A 725 27.15 14.95 -19.31
N ALA A 726 27.32 14.63 -18.03
CA ALA A 726 28.26 13.62 -17.54
C ALA A 726 27.78 12.17 -17.80
N ASP A 727 28.66 11.19 -17.66
CA ASP A 727 28.35 9.75 -17.79
C ASP A 727 29.39 8.92 -17.01
N GLU A 728 29.15 7.62 -16.82
CA GLU A 728 29.97 6.71 -16.02
C GLU A 728 31.39 6.51 -16.56
N ARG A 729 31.67 6.97 -17.79
CA ARG A 729 33.01 6.94 -18.42
C ARG A 729 33.90 8.08 -17.95
N LYS A 730 33.32 9.10 -17.32
CA LYS A 730 33.99 10.35 -16.90
C LYS A 730 33.78 10.70 -15.42
N VAL A 731 32.58 10.41 -14.89
CA VAL A 731 32.10 10.88 -13.59
C VAL A 731 31.33 9.75 -12.90
N THR A 732 31.76 9.40 -11.69
CA THR A 732 31.21 8.28 -10.89
C THR A 732 30.76 8.69 -9.48
N THR A 733 31.06 9.91 -9.06
CA THR A 733 30.73 10.49 -7.74
C THR A 733 30.12 11.89 -7.89
N VAL A 734 29.46 12.39 -6.84
CA VAL A 734 28.92 13.77 -6.85
C VAL A 734 30.02 14.82 -6.95
N ASP A 735 31.15 14.64 -6.26
CA ASP A 735 32.26 15.60 -6.28
C ASP A 735 32.85 15.75 -7.70
N GLU A 736 33.06 14.63 -8.41
CA GLU A 736 33.43 14.63 -9.83
C GLU A 736 32.37 15.29 -10.73
N LEU A 737 31.09 15.24 -10.34
CA LEU A 737 29.99 15.86 -11.10
C LEU A 737 29.94 17.38 -10.91
N VAL A 738 30.22 17.88 -9.70
CA VAL A 738 30.33 19.32 -9.40
C VAL A 738 31.47 19.93 -10.22
N ASP A 739 32.67 19.34 -10.14
CA ASP A 739 33.83 19.76 -10.94
C ASP A 739 33.51 19.74 -12.45
N TRP A 740 32.83 18.68 -12.92
CA TRP A 740 32.45 18.54 -14.33
C TRP A 740 31.48 19.62 -14.81
N VAL A 741 30.39 19.90 -14.07
CA VAL A 741 29.42 20.92 -14.50
C VAL A 741 30.01 22.32 -14.54
N GLU A 742 30.97 22.65 -13.66
CA GLU A 742 31.75 23.89 -13.71
C GLU A 742 32.72 23.93 -14.90
N GLU A 743 33.50 22.87 -15.15
CA GLU A 743 34.47 22.82 -16.26
C GLU A 743 33.77 23.01 -17.62
N VAL A 744 32.69 22.25 -17.87
CA VAL A 744 31.98 22.28 -19.16
C VAL A 744 30.98 23.44 -19.26
N LYS A 745 30.71 24.13 -18.14
CA LYS A 745 29.68 25.18 -18.01
C LYS A 745 28.29 24.68 -18.39
N HIS A 746 27.83 23.66 -17.68
CA HIS A 746 26.51 23.08 -17.88
C HIS A 746 25.41 24.13 -17.64
N PRO A 747 24.34 24.22 -18.46
CA PRO A 747 23.32 25.26 -18.35
C PRO A 747 22.60 25.30 -17.00
N VAL A 748 22.61 24.20 -16.23
CA VAL A 748 22.04 24.12 -14.88
C VAL A 748 22.57 25.24 -13.94
N LEU A 749 23.82 25.68 -14.13
CA LEU A 749 24.45 26.75 -13.35
C LEU A 749 23.73 28.10 -13.47
N GLU A 750 22.94 28.31 -14.54
CA GLU A 750 22.16 29.52 -14.78
C GLU A 750 20.66 29.35 -14.42
N MET A 751 20.22 28.16 -14.00
CA MET A 751 18.80 27.80 -13.85
C MET A 751 18.24 27.97 -12.43
N GLY A 752 19.07 28.33 -11.44
CA GLY A 752 18.66 28.52 -10.05
C GLY A 752 18.16 27.24 -9.36
N VAL A 753 17.67 27.37 -8.12
CA VAL A 753 17.26 26.23 -7.29
C VAL A 753 16.04 25.52 -7.89
N MET A 754 16.03 24.19 -7.85
CA MET A 754 14.96 23.33 -8.38
C MET A 754 13.77 23.25 -7.39
N GLN A 755 13.12 24.39 -7.15
CA GLN A 755 12.06 24.53 -6.14
C GLN A 755 10.68 24.11 -6.61
N ALA A 756 9.89 23.57 -5.67
CA ALA A 756 8.48 23.23 -5.87
C ALA A 756 7.53 24.45 -5.73
N GLU A 757 7.87 25.63 -6.27
CA GLU A 757 7.00 26.83 -6.15
C GLU A 757 5.59 26.55 -6.70
N SER A 758 4.56 26.78 -5.87
CA SER A 758 3.15 26.57 -6.25
C SER A 758 2.66 27.72 -7.12
N GLY A 759 2.37 27.43 -8.39
CA GLY A 759 1.64 28.33 -9.27
C GLY A 759 0.17 28.41 -8.88
N GLU A 760 -0.14 29.04 -7.74
CA GLU A 760 -1.52 29.41 -7.44
C GLU A 760 -2.04 30.34 -8.54
N VAL A 761 -3.13 29.94 -9.19
CA VAL A 761 -3.82 30.80 -10.14
C VAL A 761 -4.55 31.86 -9.33
N GLU A 762 -3.93 33.05 -9.20
CA GLU A 762 -4.57 34.23 -8.60
C GLU A 762 -5.95 34.44 -9.24
N ALA A 763 -6.98 34.46 -8.41
CA ALA A 763 -8.37 34.37 -8.86
C ALA A 763 -8.97 35.77 -9.14
N GLU A 764 -8.58 36.39 -10.26
CA GLU A 764 -9.21 37.56 -10.89
C GLU A 764 -8.63 37.72 -12.32
N VAL A 765 -9.23 38.35 -13.33
CA VAL A 765 -10.34 39.33 -13.41
C VAL A 765 -11.28 38.96 -14.56
N GLU A 766 -12.60 39.15 -14.42
CA GLU A 766 -13.51 39.19 -15.58
C GLU A 766 -13.27 40.47 -16.40
N VAL A 767 -12.58 40.35 -17.54
CA VAL A 767 -12.41 41.48 -18.47
C VAL A 767 -13.66 41.57 -19.35
N GLU A 768 -14.56 42.49 -19.00
CA GLU A 768 -15.63 42.92 -19.90
C GLU A 768 -15.01 43.50 -21.18
N VAL A 769 -15.35 42.91 -22.33
CA VAL A 769 -15.05 43.48 -23.65
C VAL A 769 -16.34 44.07 -24.20
N GLU A 770 -16.44 45.40 -24.20
CA GLU A 770 -17.54 46.12 -24.84
C GLU A 770 -17.62 45.78 -26.33
N VAL A 771 -18.84 45.49 -26.81
CA VAL A 771 -19.09 45.19 -28.23
C VAL A 771 -19.70 46.41 -28.91
N GLU A 772 -18.90 47.13 -29.71
CA GLU A 772 -19.39 48.11 -30.67
C GLU A 772 -18.78 47.90 -32.07
N ALA A 773 -19.61 48.21 -33.09
CA ALA A 773 -19.28 48.44 -34.50
C ALA A 773 -18.70 47.26 -35.32
N GLU A 774 -19.58 46.65 -36.13
CA GLU A 774 -19.28 45.82 -37.30
C GLU A 774 -18.77 46.68 -38.50
N VAL A 775 -18.93 46.16 -39.74
CA VAL A 775 -18.63 46.75 -41.07
C VAL A 775 -17.22 46.34 -41.59
N GLU A 776 -17.04 45.64 -42.73
CA GLU A 776 -17.96 45.33 -43.84
C GLU A 776 -17.55 44.04 -44.59
N VAL A 777 -18.45 43.06 -44.74
CA VAL A 777 -18.65 42.28 -45.99
C VAL A 777 -20.12 41.83 -46.08
N GLU A 778 -20.98 42.76 -46.52
CA GLU A 778 -22.27 42.46 -47.14
C GLU A 778 -22.08 41.63 -48.44
N ALA A 779 -23.04 40.86 -48.97
CA ALA A 779 -24.35 40.44 -48.44
C ALA A 779 -24.94 39.30 -49.31
N GLU A 780 -25.67 38.37 -48.66
CA GLU A 780 -26.99 37.80 -49.07
C GLU A 780 -27.13 37.17 -50.48
N VAL A 781 -28.24 36.57 -50.95
CA VAL A 781 -29.67 36.42 -50.55
C VAL A 781 -30.02 34.93 -50.78
N GLU A 782 -30.42 34.14 -49.76
CA GLU A 782 -31.84 33.78 -49.42
C GLU A 782 -32.51 32.82 -50.46
N VAL A 783 -33.48 31.93 -50.23
CA VAL A 783 -34.37 31.46 -49.12
C VAL A 783 -34.46 29.90 -49.27
N GLU A 784 -35.11 29.03 -48.48
CA GLU A 784 -36.06 29.09 -47.34
C GLU A 784 -35.66 28.07 -46.25
N VAL A 785 -36.16 28.24 -45.01
CA VAL A 785 -36.34 27.13 -44.05
C VAL A 785 -37.74 27.22 -43.42
N ALA A 786 -38.59 26.22 -43.65
CA ALA A 786 -39.93 26.12 -43.09
C ALA A 786 -39.97 25.23 -41.81
N PRO A 787 -40.91 25.46 -40.87
CA PRO A 787 -40.74 25.03 -39.48
C PRO A 787 -41.17 23.57 -39.20
N LYS A 788 -40.55 22.96 -38.18
CA LYS A 788 -41.09 21.76 -37.52
C LYS A 788 -42.06 22.16 -36.40
N ALA A 789 -43.21 21.49 -36.38
CA ALA A 789 -44.36 21.86 -35.54
C ALA A 789 -44.41 21.12 -34.19
N VAL A 790 -45.27 21.62 -33.31
CA VAL A 790 -45.53 21.11 -31.95
C VAL A 790 -46.58 19.99 -31.97
N ALA A 791 -46.40 18.98 -31.12
CA ALA A 791 -47.47 18.10 -30.61
C ALA A 791 -47.18 17.87 -29.11
N VAL A 792 -47.81 18.59 -28.18
CA VAL A 792 -49.20 18.44 -27.73
C VAL A 792 -49.46 17.03 -27.19
N ALA A 793 -49.39 16.88 -25.86
CA ALA A 793 -49.95 15.76 -25.12
C ALA A 793 -51.30 16.20 -24.50
N PRO A 794 -52.41 15.46 -24.69
CA PRO A 794 -53.72 15.87 -24.20
C PRO A 794 -54.02 15.50 -22.75
N GLU A 795 -55.00 16.22 -22.20
CA GLU A 795 -55.46 16.30 -20.81
C GLU A 795 -55.99 14.99 -20.17
N PRO A 796 -56.01 14.94 -18.83
CA PRO A 796 -57.04 14.23 -18.06
C PRO A 796 -58.06 15.22 -17.46
N ILE A 797 -59.25 15.37 -18.07
CA ILE A 797 -60.40 16.06 -17.46
C ILE A 797 -61.37 15.04 -16.85
N ALA A 798 -61.99 15.40 -15.72
CA ALA A 798 -62.66 14.48 -14.81
C ALA A 798 -64.20 14.45 -14.90
N ALA A 799 -64.76 13.35 -14.38
CA ALA A 799 -66.06 13.27 -13.69
C ALA A 799 -65.93 12.09 -12.71
N GLU A 800 -66.09 12.17 -11.39
CA GLU A 800 -66.96 12.98 -10.50
C GLU A 800 -68.44 12.53 -10.45
N ALA A 801 -68.72 11.63 -9.49
CA ALA A 801 -69.91 11.58 -8.61
C ALA A 801 -69.73 10.37 -7.65
N ALA A 802 -69.51 10.48 -6.33
CA ALA A 802 -70.28 11.15 -5.27
C ALA A 802 -71.58 10.38 -4.87
N PRO A 803 -72.02 10.38 -3.58
CA PRO A 803 -71.32 10.71 -2.33
C PRO A 803 -71.71 9.81 -1.11
N VAL A 804 -71.38 10.24 0.14
CA VAL A 804 -72.25 10.13 1.36
C VAL A 804 -72.43 8.72 2.00
N LEU A 805 -72.52 8.44 3.32
CA LEU A 805 -72.27 9.03 4.67
C LEU A 805 -72.37 7.83 5.68
N VAL A 806 -71.98 7.83 6.97
CA VAL A 806 -70.90 8.46 7.76
C VAL A 806 -70.79 7.67 9.10
N PRO A 807 -69.67 7.68 9.86
CA PRO A 807 -69.56 6.98 11.14
C PRO A 807 -70.21 7.72 12.34
N GLN A 808 -70.61 6.97 13.37
CA GLN A 808 -70.87 7.46 14.75
C GLN A 808 -70.30 6.43 15.75
N ALA A 809 -69.36 6.75 16.66
CA ALA A 809 -69.38 7.65 17.84
C ALA A 809 -69.93 6.94 19.12
N LEU A 810 -69.50 7.21 20.37
CA LEU A 810 -68.70 8.26 21.02
C LEU A 810 -67.53 7.66 21.86
N ALA A 811 -66.38 8.30 22.10
CA ALA A 811 -66.03 9.38 23.09
C ALA A 811 -66.19 8.97 24.58
N SER A 812 -65.43 9.50 25.56
CA SER A 812 -64.60 10.73 25.70
C SER A 812 -63.43 10.50 26.71
N ALA A 813 -62.55 11.43 27.16
CA ALA A 813 -62.32 12.90 27.14
C ALA A 813 -60.85 13.15 27.65
N VAL A 814 -60.10 14.27 27.70
CA VAL A 814 -60.03 15.74 27.37
C VAL A 814 -58.49 16.02 27.19
N GLY A 815 -57.90 17.01 26.51
CA GLY A 815 -58.27 18.20 25.72
C GLY A 815 -57.01 19.07 25.42
N PRO A 816 -57.12 20.28 24.81
CA PRO A 816 -55.98 20.91 24.12
C PRO A 816 -55.45 22.26 24.69
N ALA A 817 -54.25 22.64 24.23
CA ALA A 817 -53.68 24.00 24.24
C ALA A 817 -52.94 24.27 22.91
N ASP A 818 -52.71 25.53 22.54
CA ASP A 818 -52.60 25.94 21.13
C ASP A 818 -51.16 26.09 20.59
N VAL A 819 -50.99 25.82 19.29
CA VAL A 819 -49.70 25.71 18.59
C VAL A 819 -49.25 27.05 17.98
N GLN A 820 -50.17 28.01 17.85
CA GLN A 820 -49.94 29.22 17.05
C GLN A 820 -48.98 30.26 17.69
N GLN A 821 -48.71 30.16 19.01
CA GLN A 821 -47.89 31.15 19.74
C GLN A 821 -46.37 30.85 19.76
N LEU A 822 -45.93 29.68 19.26
CA LEU A 822 -44.51 29.35 19.08
C LEU A 822 -43.96 29.77 17.70
N ALA A 823 -44.83 30.23 16.80
CA ALA A 823 -44.46 30.62 15.43
C ALA A 823 -44.02 32.10 15.29
N GLU A 824 -44.36 32.97 16.25
CA GLU A 824 -44.21 34.43 16.08
C GLU A 824 -42.84 34.95 16.55
N THR A 825 -42.20 34.32 17.54
CA THR A 825 -40.89 34.73 18.08
C THR A 825 -39.73 34.59 17.07
N ALA A 826 -39.92 33.83 15.98
CA ALA A 826 -38.90 33.59 14.96
C ALA A 826 -38.86 34.67 13.85
N ALA A 827 -39.82 35.61 13.82
CA ALA A 827 -40.02 36.49 12.67
C ALA A 827 -39.19 37.79 12.67
N GLU A 828 -38.91 38.40 13.84
CA GLU A 828 -38.32 39.75 13.89
C GLU A 828 -36.79 39.77 13.69
N ILE A 829 -36.07 38.75 14.15
CA ILE A 829 -34.59 38.66 14.01
C ILE A 829 -34.14 38.65 12.54
N VAL A 830 -35.01 38.17 11.64
CA VAL A 830 -34.75 38.12 10.19
C VAL A 830 -34.76 39.53 9.57
N ILE A 831 -35.56 40.46 10.11
CA ILE A 831 -35.90 41.73 9.45
C ILE A 831 -34.75 42.76 9.51
N ASP A 832 -34.02 42.88 10.62
CA ASP A 832 -32.92 43.87 10.71
C ASP A 832 -31.67 43.45 9.92
N ARG A 833 -31.43 42.14 9.67
CA ARG A 833 -30.34 41.70 8.78
C ARG A 833 -30.57 42.13 7.32
N PHE A 834 -31.81 42.18 6.84
CA PHE A 834 -32.13 42.74 5.51
C PHE A 834 -31.76 44.22 5.40
N ARG A 835 -31.74 44.97 6.51
CA ARG A 835 -31.47 46.42 6.51
C ARG A 835 -30.01 46.75 6.22
N GLY A 836 -29.07 45.94 6.70
CA GLY A 836 -27.64 46.09 6.42
C GLY A 836 -27.30 45.75 4.96
N ALA A 837 -27.84 44.62 4.46
CA ALA A 837 -27.66 44.21 3.06
C ALA A 837 -28.14 45.27 2.05
N LEU A 838 -29.22 46.00 2.38
CA LEU A 838 -29.76 47.06 1.53
C LEU A 838 -28.81 48.24 1.32
N VAL A 839 -27.86 48.48 2.25
CA VAL A 839 -26.88 49.58 2.12
C VAL A 839 -25.76 49.19 1.15
N ALA A 840 -25.28 47.94 1.20
CA ALA A 840 -24.30 47.43 0.23
C ALA A 840 -24.89 47.38 -1.19
N ALA A 841 -26.14 46.92 -1.32
CA ALA A 841 -26.86 46.87 -2.60
C ALA A 841 -27.06 48.25 -3.26
N LEU A 842 -27.08 49.34 -2.48
CA LEU A 842 -27.16 50.71 -3.01
C LEU A 842 -25.82 51.24 -3.56
N GLN A 843 -24.67 50.70 -3.13
CA GLN A 843 -23.37 51.12 -3.65
C GLN A 843 -23.03 50.47 -5.00
N GLN A 844 -23.44 49.23 -5.24
CA GLN A 844 -23.32 48.58 -6.57
C GLN A 844 -24.17 49.25 -7.66
N LEU A 845 -25.10 50.15 -7.31
CA LEU A 845 -25.95 50.89 -8.26
C LEU A 845 -25.46 52.33 -8.54
N GLY A 846 -24.19 52.64 -8.24
CA GLY A 846 -23.52 53.87 -8.72
C GLY A 846 -23.95 55.19 -8.08
N GLY A 847 -24.70 55.16 -6.97
CA GLY A 847 -25.09 56.36 -6.20
C GLY A 847 -24.09 56.67 -5.07
N VAL A 848 -23.61 57.92 -4.97
CA VAL A 848 -22.42 58.25 -4.16
C VAL A 848 -22.69 59.12 -2.91
N ALA A 849 -22.37 58.55 -1.75
CA ALA A 849 -21.95 59.21 -0.48
C ALA A 849 -23.00 60.14 0.22
N PRO A 850 -22.72 60.73 1.42
CA PRO A 850 -21.46 61.37 1.86
C PRO A 850 -20.54 60.50 2.75
N ALA A 851 -19.31 60.96 2.97
CA ALA A 851 -18.26 60.24 3.71
C ALA A 851 -17.28 61.19 4.46
N ALA A 852 -16.44 60.62 5.34
CA ALA A 852 -15.16 61.15 5.87
C ALA A 852 -15.25 62.43 6.76
N PRO A 853 -14.23 62.80 7.58
CA PRO A 853 -12.80 62.40 7.63
C PRO A 853 -12.33 61.85 9.02
N GLY A 854 -11.06 61.47 9.26
CA GLY A 854 -9.88 61.27 8.38
C GLY A 854 -8.50 61.36 9.10
N VAL A 855 -7.54 60.55 8.61
CA VAL A 855 -6.06 60.71 8.44
C VAL A 855 -5.42 62.12 8.69
N PRO A 856 -4.09 62.31 9.02
CA PRO A 856 -2.92 61.64 8.37
C PRO A 856 -1.47 61.56 9.05
N VAL A 857 -0.60 60.65 8.55
CA VAL A 857 0.84 60.82 8.06
C VAL A 857 2.11 61.12 8.94
N ALA A 858 3.11 60.19 8.85
CA ALA A 858 4.61 60.26 8.62
C ALA A 858 5.55 61.22 9.44
N PRO A 859 6.91 61.35 9.23
CA PRO A 859 7.93 60.68 8.34
C PRO A 859 9.27 60.18 9.03
N VAL A 860 10.15 59.27 8.52
CA VAL A 860 11.29 59.28 7.50
C VAL A 860 12.52 60.19 7.89
N PRO A 861 13.85 59.93 7.62
CA PRO A 861 14.76 58.74 7.83
C PRO A 861 16.29 59.05 8.19
N MET A 862 17.19 58.03 8.10
CA MET A 862 18.63 58.03 7.65
C MET A 862 19.89 58.34 8.55
N VAL A 863 21.04 57.81 8.05
CA VAL A 863 22.52 58.10 8.17
C VAL A 863 23.40 57.43 9.25
N GLU A 864 24.54 56.86 8.80
CA GLU A 864 25.75 56.39 9.54
C GLU A 864 26.76 57.58 9.78
N PRO A 865 28.12 57.48 9.91
CA PRO A 865 29.07 56.34 10.07
C PRO A 865 30.25 56.56 11.09
N VAL A 866 31.29 55.70 10.98
CA VAL A 866 32.72 55.86 11.37
C VAL A 866 33.20 55.19 12.68
N ALA A 867 34.31 54.46 12.57
CA ALA A 867 35.08 53.72 13.61
C ALA A 867 36.48 54.40 13.79
N PRO A 868 37.56 53.78 14.35
CA PRO A 868 37.73 52.52 15.09
C PRO A 868 38.59 52.64 16.37
N GLU A 869 38.75 51.53 17.13
CA GLU A 869 40.08 50.93 17.39
C GLU A 869 39.93 49.49 17.93
N VAL A 870 41.01 48.69 17.90
CA VAL A 870 40.92 47.21 17.98
C VAL A 870 41.64 46.64 19.21
N ALA A 871 40.92 45.79 19.94
CA ALA A 871 41.46 44.68 20.72
C ALA A 871 40.68 43.40 20.35
N ALA A 872 41.28 42.22 20.55
CA ALA A 872 40.70 40.94 20.11
C ALA A 872 39.25 40.76 20.62
N PRO A 873 38.34 40.22 19.78
CA PRO A 873 36.91 40.32 20.06
C PRO A 873 36.52 39.55 21.31
N PRO A 874 35.94 40.19 22.34
CA PRO A 874 35.07 39.45 23.23
C PRO A 874 33.91 38.91 22.39
N VAL A 875 33.46 37.69 22.65
CA VAL A 875 32.18 37.21 22.10
C VAL A 875 31.12 38.20 22.58
N LYS A 876 30.64 39.05 21.67
CA LYS A 876 29.40 39.77 21.89
C LYS A 876 28.35 38.67 22.05
N LYS A 877 27.85 38.48 23.27
CA LYS A 877 26.42 38.23 23.40
C LYS A 877 25.76 39.39 22.65
N ILE A 878 25.32 39.12 21.43
CA ILE A 878 24.30 39.91 20.79
C ILE A 878 23.14 39.80 21.77
N ALA A 879 22.92 40.86 22.56
CA ALA A 879 21.78 40.89 23.45
C ALA A 879 20.56 40.73 22.54
N ARG A 880 19.90 39.57 22.64
CA ARG A 880 18.71 39.20 21.85
C ARG A 880 17.84 40.44 21.81
N ALA A 881 17.70 41.03 20.61
CA ALA A 881 17.24 42.41 20.49
C ALA A 881 15.96 42.55 21.31
N ALA A 882 15.92 43.50 22.24
CA ALA A 882 14.85 43.57 23.23
C ALA A 882 13.55 43.90 22.50
N VAL A 883 12.84 42.85 22.09
CA VAL A 883 11.61 42.94 21.32
C VAL A 883 10.63 43.68 22.23
N PRO A 884 10.23 44.92 21.89
CA PRO A 884 9.14 45.54 22.64
C PRO A 884 7.94 44.60 22.50
N PRO A 885 7.16 44.37 23.58
CA PRO A 885 5.98 43.55 23.46
C PRO A 885 5.11 44.12 22.34
N TRP A 886 4.67 43.25 21.43
CA TRP A 886 4.02 43.62 20.16
C TRP A 886 2.82 44.57 20.36
N SER A 887 2.18 44.49 21.53
CA SER A 887 1.36 45.54 22.13
C SER A 887 1.76 45.78 23.60
N GLU A 888 1.68 47.04 24.08
CA GLU A 888 1.66 47.32 25.53
C GLU A 888 0.29 47.00 26.16
N GLU A 889 -0.77 47.00 25.36
CA GLU A 889 -2.10 46.59 25.76
C GLU A 889 -2.25 45.06 25.66
N LYS A 890 -2.58 44.41 26.78
CA LYS A 890 -2.95 42.99 26.80
C LYS A 890 -4.32 42.78 26.16
N GLU A 891 -4.39 42.84 24.84
CA GLU A 891 -5.52 42.30 24.09
C GLU A 891 -5.63 40.80 24.37
N SER A 892 -6.81 40.35 24.80
CA SER A 892 -7.10 38.94 24.98
C SER A 892 -7.35 38.30 23.62
N LEU A 893 -6.28 37.85 22.97
CA LEU A 893 -6.38 36.95 21.82
C LEU A 893 -6.99 35.62 22.29
N ASP A 894 -8.25 35.41 21.95
CA ASP A 894 -8.91 34.10 22.04
C ASP A 894 -8.36 33.19 20.93
N PHE A 895 -7.17 32.64 21.16
CA PHE A 895 -6.59 31.63 20.30
C PHE A 895 -7.51 30.41 20.19
N LEU A 896 -7.68 29.87 18.98
CA LEU A 896 -8.33 28.58 18.79
C LEU A 896 -7.40 27.51 19.40
N LYS A 897 -7.87 26.83 20.45
CA LYS A 897 -7.12 25.77 21.14
C LYS A 897 -7.66 24.41 20.73
N GLU A 898 -6.81 23.55 20.21
CA GLU A 898 -7.13 22.15 20.04
C GLU A 898 -7.23 21.42 21.40
N LYS A 899 -7.83 20.23 21.36
CA LYS A 899 -8.04 19.40 22.56
C LYS A 899 -7.65 17.96 22.30
N TRP A 900 -6.45 17.63 22.75
CA TRP A 900 -5.84 16.32 22.64
C TRP A 900 -6.48 15.33 23.63
N PRO A 901 -7.16 14.25 23.17
CA PRO A 901 -7.72 13.22 24.05
C PRO A 901 -6.69 12.22 24.60
N GLY A 902 -5.48 12.19 24.02
CA GLY A 902 -4.40 11.27 24.37
C GLY A 902 -3.26 11.93 25.14
N SER A 903 -2.41 11.09 25.76
CA SER A 903 -1.22 11.51 26.49
C SER A 903 -0.07 10.52 26.28
N ILE A 904 1.17 11.01 26.41
CA ILE A 904 2.37 10.18 26.25
C ILE A 904 2.68 9.47 27.57
N ARG A 905 3.03 8.19 27.54
CA ARG A 905 3.40 7.43 28.75
C ARG A 905 4.67 8.00 29.38
N GLU A 906 4.65 8.16 30.70
CA GLU A 906 5.88 8.39 31.47
C GLU A 906 6.70 7.11 31.54
N ILE A 907 7.98 7.17 31.20
CA ILE A 907 8.91 6.04 31.25
C ILE A 907 10.14 6.42 32.06
N THR A 908 10.48 5.62 33.08
CA THR A 908 11.56 5.92 34.04
C THR A 908 12.77 5.01 33.86
N LEU A 909 13.84 5.56 33.30
CA LEU A 909 15.13 4.91 33.06
C LEU A 909 15.99 4.89 34.34
N GLY A 910 16.68 3.78 34.57
CA GLY A 910 17.55 3.57 35.72
C GLY A 910 16.81 3.20 37.00
N ALA A 911 17.54 2.67 37.98
CA ALA A 911 17.04 2.36 39.31
C ALA A 911 18.07 2.72 40.39
N THR A 912 17.63 3.43 41.42
CA THR A 912 18.45 3.81 42.57
C THR A 912 18.62 2.67 43.58
N ALA A 913 19.51 2.86 44.56
CA ALA A 913 19.69 1.94 45.69
C ALA A 913 18.42 1.73 46.56
N ALA A 914 17.38 2.57 46.41
CA ALA A 914 16.07 2.35 47.03
C ALA A 914 15.15 1.42 46.21
N GLU A 915 15.42 1.28 44.91
CA GLU A 915 14.66 0.48 43.94
C GLU A 915 15.34 -0.85 43.61
N GLY A 916 16.64 -0.99 43.91
CA GLY A 916 17.43 -2.21 43.74
C GLY A 916 18.65 -2.09 42.81
N GLY A 917 18.85 -0.95 42.15
CA GLY A 917 20.01 -0.67 41.29
C GLY A 917 21.09 0.15 41.99
N THR A 918 22.08 0.62 41.22
CA THR A 918 23.22 1.43 41.73
C THR A 918 23.25 2.86 41.19
N ARG A 919 22.23 3.31 40.44
CA ARG A 919 22.14 4.67 39.90
C ARG A 919 22.02 5.72 41.01
N THR A 920 22.57 6.91 40.79
CA THR A 920 22.47 8.06 41.72
C THR A 920 21.20 8.88 41.52
N LYS A 921 20.67 8.89 40.28
CA LYS A 921 19.36 9.41 39.90
C LYS A 921 18.69 8.46 38.88
N THR A 922 17.37 8.48 38.83
CA THR A 922 16.61 8.04 37.65
C THR A 922 16.42 9.22 36.69
N VAL A 923 15.95 8.94 35.48
CA VAL A 923 15.46 9.94 34.52
C VAL A 923 14.09 9.47 34.03
N THR A 924 13.08 10.33 34.11
CA THR A 924 11.74 10.07 33.59
C THR A 924 11.49 10.98 32.39
N ILE A 925 10.86 10.44 31.35
CA ILE A 925 10.53 11.12 30.08
C ILE A 925 9.09 10.80 29.68
N GLY A 926 8.52 11.57 28.74
CA GLY A 926 7.11 11.45 28.34
C GLY A 926 6.17 12.32 29.19
N GLY A 927 4.90 11.92 29.31
CA GLY A 927 3.89 12.64 30.10
C GLY A 927 3.23 13.84 29.39
N GLN A 928 3.57 14.13 28.13
CA GLN A 928 3.01 15.28 27.42
C GLN A 928 1.53 15.07 27.06
N THR A 929 0.78 16.18 27.04
CA THR A 929 -0.63 16.26 26.59
C THR A 929 -0.87 17.33 25.51
N SER A 930 0.22 17.82 24.91
CA SER A 930 0.25 18.76 23.80
C SER A 930 1.50 18.52 22.94
N MET A 931 1.62 19.24 21.82
CA MET A 931 2.87 19.31 21.07
C MET A 931 3.98 20.01 21.90
N PRO A 932 5.27 19.79 21.58
CA PRO A 932 6.40 20.39 22.31
C PRO A 932 6.27 21.91 22.40
N PHE A 933 6.53 22.45 23.60
CA PHE A 933 6.50 23.88 23.92
C PHE A 933 5.15 24.59 23.67
N LEU A 934 4.07 23.85 23.40
CA LEU A 934 2.71 24.38 23.19
C LEU A 934 1.87 24.35 24.49
N ASP A 935 2.38 24.98 25.55
CA ASP A 935 1.81 24.98 26.91
C ASP A 935 0.38 25.54 27.01
N VAL A 936 -0.05 26.29 25.99
CA VAL A 936 -1.40 26.82 25.89
C VAL A 936 -2.46 25.76 25.61
N GLU A 937 -2.10 24.58 25.09
CA GLU A 937 -3.07 23.50 24.79
C GLU A 937 -3.06 22.35 25.80
N GLY A 938 -1.93 22.11 26.48
CA GLY A 938 -1.77 21.01 27.43
C GLY A 938 -0.50 21.12 28.27
N GLU A 939 -0.27 20.12 29.10
CA GLU A 939 0.93 20.02 29.94
C GLU A 939 2.12 19.47 29.14
N LEU A 940 3.28 20.13 29.27
CA LEU A 940 4.52 19.79 28.56
C LEU A 940 5.24 18.53 29.07
N GLY A 941 4.67 17.81 30.05
CA GLY A 941 5.23 16.57 30.58
C GLY A 941 6.62 16.72 31.21
N CYS A 942 7.46 15.72 31.00
CA CYS A 942 8.87 15.70 31.41
C CYS A 942 9.78 16.36 30.36
N LYS A 943 10.78 17.11 30.84
CA LYS A 943 11.79 17.79 30.01
C LYS A 943 12.57 16.78 29.14
N PRO A 944 12.85 17.06 27.85
CA PRO A 944 13.68 16.20 27.02
C PRO A 944 15.07 15.96 27.63
N ALA A 945 15.51 14.70 27.66
CA ALA A 945 16.75 14.28 28.30
C ALA A 945 17.91 14.19 27.28
N ILE A 946 19.07 14.71 27.66
CA ILE A 946 20.26 14.68 26.80
C ILE A 946 21.13 13.47 27.15
N ALA A 947 21.22 12.52 26.23
CA ALA A 947 22.19 11.42 26.30
C ALA A 947 23.51 11.82 25.64
N ILE A 948 24.61 11.20 26.09
CA ILE A 948 25.89 11.26 25.37
C ILE A 948 26.26 9.85 24.90
N GLU A 949 26.58 9.73 23.60
CA GLU A 949 27.11 8.49 23.01
C GLU A 949 28.59 8.32 23.37
N ILE A 950 28.91 7.12 23.86
CA ILE A 950 30.27 6.60 24.07
C ILE A 950 30.35 5.20 23.45
N GLN A 951 31.55 4.72 23.15
CA GLN A 951 31.77 3.35 22.67
C GLN A 951 32.56 2.50 23.68
N ASP A 952 32.41 1.17 23.58
CA ASP A 952 33.12 0.20 24.43
C ASP A 952 34.63 0.14 24.17
N ARG A 953 35.07 0.65 23.01
CA ARG A 953 36.46 0.98 22.70
C ARG A 953 36.57 2.38 22.08
N LYS A 954 37.80 2.86 21.88
CA LYS A 954 38.06 4.05 21.08
C LYS A 954 37.62 3.80 19.62
N PRO A 955 36.78 4.64 19.00
CA PRO A 955 36.38 4.49 17.60
C PRO A 955 37.55 4.81 16.66
N ASP A 956 37.58 4.17 15.49
CA ASP A 956 38.58 4.43 14.45
C ASP A 956 38.08 5.42 13.37
N ASP A 957 36.76 5.59 13.26
CA ASP A 957 36.06 6.26 12.14
C ASP A 957 35.47 7.64 12.46
N TRP A 958 35.43 8.01 13.75
CA TRP A 958 34.88 9.28 14.23
C TRP A 958 35.67 10.50 13.74
N SER A 959 35.01 11.66 13.68
CA SER A 959 35.68 12.92 13.31
C SER A 959 36.86 13.25 14.25
N PRO A 960 38.01 13.73 13.74
CA PRO A 960 39.13 14.19 14.55
C PRO A 960 38.76 15.23 15.61
N LEU A 961 37.73 16.05 15.35
CA LEU A 961 37.18 17.02 16.32
C LEU A 961 36.61 16.32 17.57
N LEU A 962 35.87 15.21 17.39
CA LEU A 962 35.37 14.40 18.50
C LEU A 962 36.53 13.70 19.24
N MET A 963 37.54 13.24 18.50
CA MET A 963 38.75 12.65 19.12
C MET A 963 39.54 13.68 19.94
N GLN A 964 39.56 14.95 19.52
CA GLN A 964 40.15 16.06 20.27
C GLN A 964 39.32 16.43 21.51
N ALA A 965 37.99 16.46 21.39
CA ALA A 965 37.09 16.83 22.47
C ALA A 965 37.11 15.86 23.66
N TRP A 966 37.20 14.55 23.39
CA TRP A 966 37.23 13.51 24.43
C TRP A 966 38.65 13.03 24.78
N GLY A 967 39.59 13.08 23.83
CA GLY A 967 41.00 12.77 24.04
C GLY A 967 41.25 11.38 24.62
N GLU A 968 42.04 11.32 25.69
CA GLU A 968 42.43 10.07 26.36
C GLU A 968 41.26 9.35 27.06
N ALA A 969 40.12 10.02 27.29
CA ALA A 969 38.96 9.37 27.91
C ALA A 969 38.36 8.27 27.00
N MET A 970 38.46 8.42 25.67
CA MET A 970 37.97 7.41 24.71
C MET A 970 38.70 6.07 24.80
N ASN A 971 39.88 6.02 25.43
CA ASN A 971 40.64 4.79 25.61
C ASN A 971 40.00 3.87 26.67
N ASP A 972 39.02 4.35 27.45
CA ASP A 972 38.41 3.61 28.55
C ASP A 972 36.92 3.99 28.70
N PRO A 973 35.94 3.09 28.43
CA PRO A 973 34.52 3.45 28.50
C PRO A 973 34.07 3.90 29.90
N GLY A 974 34.77 3.50 30.97
CA GLY A 974 34.48 3.99 32.32
C GLY A 974 34.91 5.44 32.54
N GLU A 975 36.11 5.82 32.06
CA GLU A 975 36.55 7.22 32.15
C GLU A 975 35.82 8.11 31.12
N TRP A 976 35.40 7.56 29.98
CA TRP A 976 34.54 8.25 29.02
C TRP A 976 33.15 8.53 29.61
N ALA A 977 32.52 7.57 30.29
CA ALA A 977 31.24 7.78 30.98
C ALA A 977 31.33 8.90 32.05
N LYS A 978 32.43 8.96 32.83
CA LYS A 978 32.68 10.06 33.77
C LYS A 978 32.90 11.40 33.07
N ALA A 979 33.59 11.41 31.93
CA ALA A 979 33.78 12.62 31.13
C ALA A 979 32.44 13.13 30.59
N ALA A 980 31.56 12.23 30.13
CA ALA A 980 30.21 12.52 29.66
C ALA A 980 29.29 13.03 30.78
N GLU A 981 29.26 12.39 31.95
CA GLU A 981 28.54 12.88 33.13
C GLU A 981 29.01 14.30 33.51
N LYS A 982 30.33 14.55 33.50
CA LYS A 982 30.92 15.87 33.73
C LYS A 982 30.62 16.89 32.62
N ALA A 983 30.42 16.45 31.39
CA ALA A 983 29.99 17.30 30.26
C ALA A 983 28.51 17.69 30.33
N GLY A 984 27.75 17.12 31.28
CA GLY A 984 26.34 17.43 31.48
C GLY A 984 25.39 16.48 30.77
N ALA A 985 25.76 15.20 30.61
CA ALA A 985 24.82 14.14 30.25
C ALA A 985 23.75 13.92 31.34
N ASP A 986 22.51 13.64 30.94
CA ASP A 986 21.49 13.05 31.83
C ASP A 986 21.48 11.51 31.76
N LEU A 987 21.88 10.97 30.61
CA LEU A 987 21.92 9.55 30.26
C LEU A 987 23.24 9.22 29.58
N ILE A 988 23.77 8.02 29.77
CA ILE A 988 24.85 7.49 28.93
C ILE A 988 24.26 6.54 27.89
N LEU A 989 24.68 6.66 26.63
CA LEU A 989 24.41 5.69 25.58
C LEU A 989 25.73 4.99 25.24
N LEU A 990 25.86 3.71 25.59
CA LEU A 990 27.00 2.88 25.23
C LEU A 990 26.69 2.12 23.94
N GLN A 991 27.35 2.51 22.86
CA GLN A 991 27.34 1.79 21.59
C GLN A 991 28.42 0.70 21.62
N LEU A 992 28.03 -0.57 21.52
CA LEU A 992 28.96 -1.70 21.42
C LEU A 992 29.55 -1.78 20.01
N SER A 993 30.84 -2.10 19.90
CA SER A 993 31.56 -2.25 18.62
C SER A 993 31.42 -3.67 18.06
N LEU A 994 31.44 -3.82 16.73
CA LEU A 994 31.48 -5.14 16.09
C LEU A 994 32.81 -5.88 16.35
N THR A 995 33.91 -5.13 16.46
CA THR A 995 35.26 -5.66 16.65
C THR A 995 36.04 -4.92 17.75
N ASP A 996 37.03 -5.60 18.32
CA ASP A 996 38.01 -4.98 19.22
C ASP A 996 39.11 -4.21 18.46
N ALA A 997 40.03 -3.59 19.20
CA ALA A 997 41.11 -2.75 18.67
C ALA A 997 42.16 -3.53 17.85
N ASP A 998 42.20 -4.86 17.96
CA ASP A 998 43.04 -5.75 17.14
C ASP A 998 42.27 -6.32 15.93
N GLY A 999 41.00 -5.91 15.73
CA GLY A 999 40.14 -6.32 14.63
C GLY A 999 39.44 -7.68 14.81
N ASN A 1000 39.52 -8.29 15.98
CA ASN A 1000 38.78 -9.54 16.26
C ASN A 1000 37.32 -9.22 16.59
N PRO A 1001 36.36 -10.13 16.36
CA PRO A 1001 34.99 -9.96 16.82
C PRO A 1001 34.90 -9.61 18.31
N ASN A 1002 33.93 -8.75 18.64
CA ASN A 1002 33.53 -8.51 20.02
C ASN A 1002 32.88 -9.78 20.61
N THR A 1003 32.88 -9.92 21.93
CA THR A 1003 32.36 -11.13 22.60
C THR A 1003 31.52 -10.78 23.82
N PRO A 1004 30.58 -11.66 24.25
CA PRO A 1004 29.77 -11.43 25.44
C PRO A 1004 30.55 -11.00 26.68
N GLU A 1005 31.73 -11.57 26.93
CA GLU A 1005 32.56 -11.24 28.09
C GLU A 1005 33.13 -9.81 28.00
N LYS A 1006 33.48 -9.35 26.80
CA LYS A 1006 33.98 -7.99 26.54
C LYS A 1006 32.84 -6.97 26.71
N ALA A 1007 31.68 -7.21 26.10
CA ALA A 1007 30.49 -6.36 26.21
C ALA A 1007 30.02 -6.25 27.68
N VAL A 1008 29.91 -7.37 28.39
CA VAL A 1008 29.58 -7.40 29.83
C VAL A 1008 30.63 -6.69 30.67
N ALA A 1009 31.92 -6.82 30.36
CA ALA A 1009 32.98 -6.08 31.06
C ALA A 1009 32.87 -4.57 30.82
N ALA A 1010 32.60 -4.12 29.59
CA ALA A 1010 32.42 -2.71 29.26
C ALA A 1010 31.20 -2.11 29.99
N VAL A 1011 30.03 -2.76 29.90
CA VAL A 1011 28.79 -2.34 30.58
C VAL A 1011 28.99 -2.24 32.10
N ARG A 1012 29.58 -3.27 32.73
CA ARG A 1012 29.89 -3.23 34.18
C ARG A 1012 30.86 -2.13 34.55
N LYS A 1013 31.81 -1.79 33.67
CA LYS A 1013 32.76 -0.70 33.88
C LYS A 1013 32.11 0.67 33.81
N VAL A 1014 31.19 0.89 32.87
CA VAL A 1014 30.36 2.10 32.78
C VAL A 1014 29.47 2.23 34.01
N LEU A 1015 28.71 1.18 34.35
CA LEU A 1015 27.84 1.15 35.55
C LEU A 1015 28.60 1.45 36.85
N ALA A 1016 29.84 0.97 36.99
CA ALA A 1016 30.69 1.25 38.16
C ALA A 1016 31.37 2.63 38.13
N ALA A 1017 31.34 3.34 36.99
CA ALA A 1017 32.05 4.60 36.78
C ALA A 1017 31.17 5.85 36.83
N THR A 1018 29.91 5.76 36.37
CA THR A 1018 28.92 6.84 36.39
C THR A 1018 27.71 6.50 37.28
N GLY A 1019 27.07 7.52 37.85
CA GLY A 1019 25.80 7.39 38.54
C GLY A 1019 24.57 7.45 37.62
N LEU A 1020 24.72 7.84 36.36
CA LEU A 1020 23.61 8.06 35.42
C LEU A 1020 22.95 6.76 34.94
N PRO A 1021 21.67 6.79 34.54
CA PRO A 1021 21.05 5.68 33.81
C PRO A 1021 21.76 5.42 32.47
N LEU A 1022 21.65 4.18 31.99
CA LEU A 1022 22.41 3.64 30.86
C LEU A 1022 21.48 3.06 29.79
N ILE A 1023 21.73 3.45 28.55
CA ILE A 1023 21.26 2.81 27.32
C ILE A 1023 22.44 2.00 26.75
N VAL A 1024 22.20 0.78 26.29
CA VAL A 1024 23.22 -0.04 25.60
C VAL A 1024 22.70 -0.45 24.24
N LEU A 1025 23.42 -0.06 23.18
CA LEU A 1025 23.13 -0.48 21.80
C LEU A 1025 24.12 -1.55 21.35
N GLY A 1026 23.61 -2.59 20.69
CA GLY A 1026 24.42 -3.58 19.97
C GLY A 1026 25.05 -2.98 18.69
N PRO A 1027 26.02 -3.67 18.06
CA PRO A 1027 26.71 -3.21 16.85
C PRO A 1027 25.83 -2.83 15.64
N GLY A 1028 24.53 -3.16 15.65
CA GLY A 1028 23.59 -2.86 14.57
C GLY A 1028 23.56 -3.95 13.50
N GLN A 1029 23.78 -5.20 13.91
CA GLN A 1029 23.67 -6.39 13.05
C GLN A 1029 22.97 -7.48 13.86
N VAL A 1030 21.91 -8.08 13.29
CA VAL A 1030 21.00 -9.02 13.95
C VAL A 1030 21.71 -10.07 14.83
N ASP A 1031 22.69 -10.79 14.29
CA ASP A 1031 23.34 -11.89 15.02
C ASP A 1031 24.29 -11.37 16.14
N PRO A 1032 25.21 -10.41 15.91
CA PRO A 1032 25.96 -9.75 16.99
C PRO A 1032 25.09 -9.08 18.06
N ASP A 1033 24.00 -8.41 17.68
CA ASP A 1033 23.09 -7.76 18.65
C ASP A 1033 22.46 -8.81 19.57
N ASN A 1034 21.97 -9.91 18.98
CA ASN A 1034 21.43 -11.06 19.70
C ASN A 1034 22.47 -11.72 20.64
N GLU A 1035 23.71 -11.90 20.19
CA GLU A 1035 24.78 -12.55 20.98
C GLU A 1035 25.25 -11.66 22.14
N LEU A 1036 25.41 -10.36 21.93
CA LEU A 1036 26.02 -9.45 22.91
C LEU A 1036 25.01 -8.87 23.92
N LEU A 1037 23.77 -8.59 23.51
CA LEU A 1037 22.79 -7.91 24.38
C LEU A 1037 22.16 -8.83 25.43
N VAL A 1038 21.99 -10.13 25.14
CA VAL A 1038 21.38 -11.07 26.09
C VAL A 1038 22.22 -11.22 27.38
N PRO A 1039 23.55 -11.44 27.33
CA PRO A 1039 24.38 -11.51 28.53
C PRO A 1039 24.58 -10.14 29.20
N VAL A 1040 24.48 -9.04 28.45
CA VAL A 1040 24.44 -7.68 29.00
C VAL A 1040 23.18 -7.44 29.83
N ALA A 1041 22.01 -7.93 29.39
CA ALA A 1041 20.76 -7.84 30.13
C ALA A 1041 20.86 -8.54 31.50
N GLU A 1042 21.42 -9.75 31.53
CA GLU A 1042 21.70 -10.50 32.77
C GLU A 1042 22.72 -9.76 33.65
N ALA A 1043 23.79 -9.24 33.06
CA ALA A 1043 24.85 -8.56 33.79
C ALA A 1043 24.45 -7.23 34.45
N ALA A 1044 23.33 -6.65 34.03
CA ALA A 1044 22.76 -5.40 34.53
C ALA A 1044 21.41 -5.57 35.29
N VAL A 1045 21.07 -6.79 35.73
CA VAL A 1045 19.85 -7.06 36.53
C VAL A 1045 19.75 -6.08 37.70
N GLY A 1046 18.59 -5.42 37.82
CA GLY A 1046 18.30 -4.44 38.87
C GLY A 1046 18.67 -2.99 38.54
N GLU A 1047 19.50 -2.73 37.53
CA GLU A 1047 19.88 -1.36 37.14
C GLU A 1047 18.82 -0.63 36.30
N ARG A 1048 17.89 -1.39 35.69
CA ARG A 1048 16.85 -0.88 34.78
C ARG A 1048 17.45 -0.07 33.61
N ILE A 1049 18.35 -0.72 32.87
CA ILE A 1049 18.96 -0.17 31.65
C ILE A 1049 18.00 -0.29 30.46
N VAL A 1050 18.29 0.42 29.37
CA VAL A 1050 17.61 0.26 28.09
C VAL A 1050 18.49 -0.53 27.13
N LEU A 1051 17.93 -1.51 26.43
CA LEU A 1051 18.61 -2.33 25.42
C LEU A 1051 18.15 -1.95 24.01
N GLY A 1052 19.05 -1.94 23.04
CA GLY A 1052 18.66 -1.69 21.65
C GLY A 1052 19.67 -2.19 20.61
N VAL A 1053 19.31 -2.18 19.33
CA VAL A 1053 17.99 -1.81 18.80
C VAL A 1053 17.15 -3.05 18.53
N CYS A 1054 15.89 -3.04 18.96
CA CYS A 1054 14.90 -4.01 18.51
C CYS A 1054 14.39 -3.57 17.13
N GLU A 1055 14.45 -4.48 16.18
CA GLU A 1055 13.87 -4.41 14.84
C GLU A 1055 13.09 -5.70 14.59
N GLU A 1056 12.23 -5.74 13.57
CA GLU A 1056 11.41 -6.90 13.17
C GLU A 1056 12.16 -8.25 13.19
N LYS A 1057 13.45 -8.23 12.85
CA LYS A 1057 14.32 -9.42 12.70
C LYS A 1057 14.96 -9.90 14.02
N ASN A 1058 15.13 -9.04 15.02
CA ASN A 1058 15.87 -9.36 16.25
C ASN A 1058 15.08 -9.14 17.56
N TYR A 1059 13.95 -8.41 17.52
CA TYR A 1059 13.23 -7.97 18.73
C TYR A 1059 12.93 -9.12 19.69
N ARG A 1060 12.54 -10.29 19.18
CA ARG A 1060 12.19 -11.48 19.98
C ARG A 1060 13.27 -11.87 20.99
N THR A 1061 14.54 -11.80 20.59
CA THR A 1061 15.67 -12.17 21.45
C THR A 1061 15.93 -11.11 22.52
N ILE A 1062 15.96 -9.84 22.12
CA ILE A 1062 16.29 -8.70 22.99
C ILE A 1062 15.16 -8.46 24.01
N VAL A 1063 13.89 -8.56 23.56
CA VAL A 1063 12.70 -8.43 24.42
C VAL A 1063 12.61 -9.58 25.42
N ALA A 1064 12.91 -10.83 25.02
CA ALA A 1064 12.93 -11.95 25.96
C ALA A 1064 13.99 -11.74 27.08
N ALA A 1065 15.17 -11.23 26.74
CA ALA A 1065 16.19 -10.87 27.74
C ALA A 1065 15.79 -9.66 28.61
N ALA A 1066 15.17 -8.63 28.01
CA ALA A 1066 14.66 -7.48 28.75
C ALA A 1066 13.57 -7.90 29.75
N LEU A 1067 12.66 -8.80 29.36
CA LEU A 1067 11.65 -9.41 30.22
C LEU A 1067 12.28 -10.20 31.36
N ALA A 1068 13.20 -11.11 31.07
CA ALA A 1068 13.86 -11.96 32.06
C ALA A 1068 14.66 -11.18 33.12
N HIS A 1069 15.19 -10.01 32.76
CA HIS A 1069 16.14 -9.25 33.58
C HIS A 1069 15.65 -7.86 34.05
N GLY A 1070 14.42 -7.46 33.69
CA GLY A 1070 13.80 -6.22 34.17
C GLY A 1070 14.24 -4.95 33.44
N GLN A 1071 14.72 -5.07 32.20
CA GLN A 1071 15.25 -3.96 31.39
C GLN A 1071 14.17 -3.33 30.49
N LEU A 1072 14.48 -2.19 29.87
CA LEU A 1072 13.67 -1.55 28.83
C LEU A 1072 14.22 -1.89 27.44
N VAL A 1073 13.48 -1.59 26.37
CA VAL A 1073 13.95 -1.73 24.99
C VAL A 1073 13.74 -0.47 24.14
N ILE A 1074 14.52 -0.33 23.07
CA ILE A 1074 14.31 0.63 21.98
C ILE A 1074 13.75 -0.10 20.76
N ALA A 1075 12.56 0.29 20.32
CA ALA A 1075 11.89 -0.18 19.11
C ALA A 1075 12.27 0.71 17.92
N ARG A 1076 13.18 0.25 17.05
CA ARG A 1076 13.66 1.00 15.89
C ARG A 1076 12.95 0.60 14.60
N THR A 1077 12.49 1.60 13.85
CA THR A 1077 11.86 1.43 12.52
C THR A 1077 12.28 2.55 11.57
N ALA A 1078 12.30 2.29 10.27
CA ALA A 1078 12.72 3.27 9.28
C ALA A 1078 11.57 4.22 8.90
N MET A 1079 11.53 5.41 9.50
CA MET A 1079 10.74 6.59 9.10
C MET A 1079 9.31 6.31 8.60
N ASP A 1080 8.56 5.43 9.26
CA ASP A 1080 7.15 5.17 8.94
C ASP A 1080 6.31 4.97 10.21
N VAL A 1081 5.16 5.65 10.23
CA VAL A 1081 4.22 5.69 11.37
C VAL A 1081 3.59 4.31 11.63
N ASN A 1082 3.31 3.55 10.58
CA ASN A 1082 2.68 2.23 10.66
C ASN A 1082 3.70 1.17 11.09
N LEU A 1083 4.94 1.21 10.55
CA LEU A 1083 6.01 0.31 10.97
C LEU A 1083 6.34 0.52 12.45
N ALA A 1084 6.51 1.77 12.89
CA ALA A 1084 6.75 2.10 14.31
C ALA A 1084 5.63 1.52 15.20
N LYS A 1085 4.37 1.74 14.83
CA LYS A 1085 3.21 1.17 15.51
C LYS A 1085 3.21 -0.36 15.51
N GLN A 1086 3.50 -1.00 14.38
CA GLN A 1086 3.56 -2.45 14.23
C GLN A 1086 4.64 -3.06 15.12
N LEU A 1087 5.84 -2.46 15.19
CA LEU A 1087 6.91 -2.95 16.06
C LEU A 1087 6.57 -2.75 17.55
N ASN A 1088 5.95 -1.64 17.92
CA ASN A 1088 5.47 -1.42 19.30
C ASN A 1088 4.44 -2.48 19.72
N ILE A 1089 3.52 -2.85 18.82
CA ILE A 1089 2.58 -3.96 19.00
C ILE A 1089 3.34 -5.27 19.18
N LEU A 1090 4.19 -5.66 18.22
CA LEU A 1090 4.97 -6.91 18.28
C LEU A 1090 5.81 -7.07 19.56
N ILE A 1091 6.35 -5.97 20.08
CA ILE A 1091 7.11 -5.95 21.35
C ILE A 1091 6.17 -6.05 22.56
N SER A 1092 5.02 -5.39 22.52
CA SER A 1092 3.99 -5.45 23.57
C SER A 1092 3.35 -6.84 23.68
N ASP A 1093 3.10 -7.51 22.56
CA ASP A 1093 2.46 -8.82 22.47
C ASP A 1093 3.33 -9.94 23.09
N MET A 1094 4.65 -9.74 23.11
CA MET A 1094 5.57 -10.59 23.89
C MET A 1094 5.42 -10.43 25.41
N GLY A 1095 4.54 -9.55 25.88
CA GLY A 1095 4.27 -9.27 27.29
C GLY A 1095 5.21 -8.23 27.90
N LEU A 1096 5.99 -7.48 27.11
CA LEU A 1096 6.76 -6.35 27.62
C LEU A 1096 5.84 -5.13 27.76
N PRO A 1097 5.64 -4.59 28.98
CA PRO A 1097 4.77 -3.44 29.18
C PRO A 1097 5.16 -2.22 28.35
N LEU A 1098 4.15 -1.48 27.84
CA LEU A 1098 4.36 -0.24 27.07
C LEU A 1098 5.16 0.83 27.83
N ASP A 1099 5.12 0.83 29.17
CA ASP A 1099 5.95 1.72 30.01
C ASP A 1099 7.44 1.32 30.09
N ARG A 1100 7.86 0.33 29.28
CA ARG A 1100 9.25 -0.13 29.13
C ARG A 1100 9.75 -0.13 27.67
N ILE A 1101 9.02 0.50 26.74
CA ILE A 1101 9.38 0.61 25.33
C ILE A 1101 9.64 2.07 24.96
N LEU A 1102 10.83 2.36 24.44
CA LEU A 1102 11.14 3.64 23.78
C LEU A 1102 11.02 3.47 22.27
N MET A 1103 10.49 4.47 21.57
CA MET A 1103 10.29 4.45 20.12
C MET A 1103 11.43 5.19 19.41
N ASP A 1104 12.02 4.58 18.38
CA ASP A 1104 13.05 5.18 17.53
C ASP A 1104 12.59 5.11 16.06
N PRO A 1105 11.90 6.14 15.55
CA PRO A 1105 11.45 6.19 14.16
C PRO A 1105 12.58 6.49 13.15
N THR A 1106 13.84 6.46 13.63
CA THR A 1106 15.04 7.05 13.03
C THR A 1106 14.93 8.53 12.68
N CYS A 1107 16.08 9.15 12.40
CA CYS A 1107 16.21 10.53 11.99
C CYS A 1107 17.34 10.65 10.96
N ALA A 1108 17.43 11.78 10.26
CA ALA A 1108 18.60 12.15 9.49
C ALA A 1108 19.43 13.20 10.24
N GLY A 1109 20.61 13.53 9.71
CA GLY A 1109 21.26 14.80 10.03
C GLY A 1109 20.51 15.96 9.38
N VAL A 1110 20.68 17.19 9.87
CA VAL A 1110 20.21 18.37 9.13
C VAL A 1110 20.83 18.37 7.72
N GLY A 1111 20.00 18.61 6.70
CA GLY A 1111 20.29 18.26 5.31
C GLY A 1111 19.16 17.40 4.73
N TYR A 1112 19.44 16.68 3.64
CA TYR A 1112 18.47 15.81 2.97
C TYR A 1112 17.96 14.68 3.89
N GLY A 1113 16.65 14.46 3.94
CA GLY A 1113 16.01 13.44 4.79
C GLY A 1113 15.54 13.97 6.15
N MET A 1114 15.95 15.18 6.56
CA MET A 1114 15.60 15.77 7.84
C MET A 1114 14.10 16.06 7.94
N GLU A 1115 13.54 16.57 6.85
CA GLU A 1115 12.12 16.85 6.65
C GLU A 1115 11.25 15.59 6.84
N TYR A 1116 11.72 14.43 6.37
CA TYR A 1116 11.00 13.16 6.56
C TYR A 1116 11.03 12.71 8.03
N GLY A 1117 12.21 12.75 8.66
CA GLY A 1117 12.35 12.42 10.08
C GLY A 1117 11.49 13.30 10.99
N TYR A 1118 11.53 14.63 10.77
CA TYR A 1118 10.68 15.61 11.46
C TYR A 1118 9.19 15.26 11.30
N SER A 1119 8.74 15.08 10.05
CA SER A 1119 7.33 14.83 9.71
C SER A 1119 6.82 13.51 10.29
N VAL A 1120 7.66 12.48 10.38
CA VAL A 1120 7.28 11.18 10.95
C VAL A 1120 7.19 11.27 12.47
N MET A 1121 8.13 11.94 13.14
CA MET A 1121 8.06 12.16 14.59
C MET A 1121 6.86 13.05 14.98
N GLU A 1122 6.61 14.12 14.22
CA GLU A 1122 5.43 14.97 14.39
C GLU A 1122 4.13 14.16 14.24
N ARG A 1123 4.00 13.38 13.16
CA ARG A 1123 2.82 12.53 12.92
C ARG A 1123 2.64 11.44 13.98
N LEU A 1124 3.73 10.86 14.50
CA LEU A 1124 3.67 9.92 15.64
C LEU A 1124 3.19 10.61 16.91
N ARG A 1125 3.66 11.83 17.20
CA ARG A 1125 3.19 12.61 18.35
C ARG A 1125 1.73 13.03 18.20
N LEU A 1126 1.31 13.47 17.01
CA LEU A 1126 -0.08 13.83 16.73
C LEU A 1126 -1.02 12.61 16.83
N ALA A 1127 -0.64 11.44 16.29
CA ALA A 1127 -1.41 10.20 16.45
C ALA A 1127 -1.57 9.81 17.93
N ALA A 1128 -0.50 9.96 18.71
CA ALA A 1128 -0.49 9.69 20.14
C ALA A 1128 -1.44 10.63 20.92
N LEU A 1129 -1.37 11.93 20.63
CA LEU A 1129 -2.23 12.97 21.19
C LEU A 1129 -3.69 12.83 20.73
N GLN A 1130 -3.95 12.28 19.54
CA GLN A 1130 -5.29 11.93 19.04
C GLN A 1130 -5.85 10.63 19.65
N GLY A 1131 -5.03 9.87 20.39
CA GLY A 1131 -5.48 8.72 21.19
C GLY A 1131 -4.96 7.35 20.76
N ASP A 1132 -4.04 7.27 19.78
CA ASP A 1132 -3.47 5.97 19.36
C ASP A 1132 -2.48 5.44 20.40
N GLY A 1133 -2.99 4.56 21.27
CA GLY A 1133 -2.25 4.00 22.42
C GLY A 1133 -0.96 3.25 22.10
N MET A 1134 -0.71 2.88 20.84
CA MET A 1134 0.52 2.23 20.40
C MET A 1134 1.58 3.21 19.84
N THR A 1135 1.24 4.50 19.73
CA THR A 1135 2.18 5.59 19.41
C THR A 1135 2.44 6.51 20.61
N GLN A 1136 1.68 6.37 21.71
CA GLN A 1136 1.80 7.09 22.98
C GLN A 1136 3.07 6.75 23.80
N LEU A 1137 4.19 6.49 23.13
CA LEU A 1137 5.50 6.22 23.72
C LEU A 1137 6.41 7.46 23.62
N PRO A 1138 7.37 7.62 24.54
CA PRO A 1138 8.48 8.53 24.36
C PRO A 1138 9.39 8.13 23.18
N MET A 1139 9.93 9.12 22.48
CA MET A 1139 10.80 8.96 21.32
C MET A 1139 12.27 9.22 21.65
N ILE A 1140 13.18 8.39 21.12
CA ILE A 1140 14.64 8.54 21.20
C ILE A 1140 15.25 8.63 19.81
N VAL A 1141 16.21 9.54 19.62
CA VAL A 1141 16.93 9.74 18.36
C VAL A 1141 18.45 9.81 18.56
N THR A 1142 19.20 9.07 17.73
CA THR A 1142 20.67 8.98 17.77
C THR A 1142 21.33 10.11 16.97
N VAL A 1143 21.05 11.36 17.36
CA VAL A 1143 21.43 12.58 16.64
C VAL A 1143 22.94 12.68 16.36
N GLY A 1144 23.79 12.30 17.32
CA GLY A 1144 25.24 12.37 17.16
C GLY A 1144 25.79 11.36 16.14
N TYR A 1145 25.15 10.19 16.01
CA TYR A 1145 25.45 9.25 14.92
C TYR A 1145 25.10 9.86 13.56
N GLU A 1146 23.93 10.49 13.47
CA GLU A 1146 23.42 11.08 12.23
C GLU A 1146 24.11 12.38 11.81
N ALA A 1147 24.43 13.28 12.74
CA ALA A 1147 25.07 14.55 12.42
C ALA A 1147 26.55 14.40 12.08
N TRP A 1148 27.30 13.54 12.79
CA TRP A 1148 28.77 13.40 12.63
C TRP A 1148 29.19 12.43 11.53
N ARG A 1149 28.24 11.84 10.78
CA ARG A 1149 28.52 11.05 9.56
C ARG A 1149 28.42 11.86 8.25
N GLN A 1150 27.82 13.06 8.29
CA GLN A 1150 27.65 13.92 7.11
C GLN A 1150 28.97 14.57 6.66
N LYS A 1151 29.04 15.00 5.39
CA LYS A 1151 30.26 15.58 4.79
C LYS A 1151 30.65 16.88 5.48
N GLU A 1152 29.65 17.68 5.82
CA GLU A 1152 29.74 19.03 6.36
C GLU A 1152 30.41 19.03 7.75
N SER A 1153 30.03 18.09 8.62
CA SER A 1153 30.61 17.93 9.96
C SER A 1153 31.92 17.12 9.96
N LYS A 1154 32.10 16.19 9.02
CA LYS A 1154 33.24 15.25 9.00
C LYS A 1154 34.47 15.77 8.24
N VAL A 1155 34.31 16.64 7.24
CA VAL A 1155 35.40 17.04 6.34
C VAL A 1155 35.90 18.47 6.64
N GLY A 1156 37.17 18.58 7.03
CA GLY A 1156 37.84 19.85 7.35
C GLY A 1156 38.75 20.44 6.26
N GLU A 1157 39.09 19.67 5.23
CA GLU A 1157 39.98 20.08 4.13
C GLU A 1157 39.28 19.82 2.78
N GLY A 1158 39.57 20.65 1.76
CA GLY A 1158 38.96 20.50 0.42
C GLY A 1158 37.49 20.93 0.32
N VAL A 1159 36.96 21.64 1.33
CA VAL A 1159 35.61 22.20 1.33
C VAL A 1159 35.60 23.70 0.94
N PRO A 1160 34.49 24.25 0.41
CA PRO A 1160 34.41 25.66 0.05
C PRO A 1160 34.65 26.62 1.23
N GLU A 1161 35.36 27.73 1.00
CA GLU A 1161 35.62 28.76 2.04
C GLU A 1161 34.33 29.32 2.66
N ALA A 1162 33.24 29.35 1.88
CA ALA A 1162 31.90 29.76 2.33
C ALA A 1162 31.31 28.86 3.44
N TRP A 1163 31.82 27.63 3.62
CA TRP A 1163 31.41 26.74 4.72
C TRP A 1163 32.02 27.14 6.08
N GLY A 1164 32.89 28.15 6.14
CA GLY A 1164 33.44 28.69 7.38
C GLY A 1164 34.29 27.71 8.20
N ASP A 1165 34.46 28.02 9.49
CA ASP A 1165 35.26 27.22 10.41
C ASP A 1165 34.68 25.81 10.60
N TRP A 1166 35.53 24.79 10.57
CA TRP A 1166 35.11 23.39 10.63
C TRP A 1166 34.66 22.97 12.03
N GLU A 1167 35.29 23.44 13.10
CA GLU A 1167 34.88 23.12 14.47
C GLU A 1167 33.51 23.76 14.77
N GLU A 1168 33.35 25.05 14.46
CA GLU A 1168 32.06 25.72 14.61
C GLU A 1168 30.97 25.11 13.71
N ARG A 1169 31.25 24.81 12.44
CA ARG A 1169 30.28 24.18 11.52
C ARG A 1169 29.85 22.79 12.00
N ALA A 1170 30.78 21.93 12.41
CA ALA A 1170 30.45 20.57 12.82
C ALA A 1170 29.61 20.54 14.12
N ILE A 1171 29.93 21.41 15.07
CA ILE A 1171 29.14 21.61 16.30
C ILE A 1171 27.76 22.21 15.96
N ASN A 1172 27.69 23.16 15.03
CA ASN A 1172 26.41 23.70 14.55
C ASN A 1172 25.56 22.62 13.89
N TRP A 1173 26.15 21.68 13.13
CA TRP A 1173 25.42 20.58 12.47
C TRP A 1173 24.68 19.69 13.48
N GLU A 1174 25.38 19.22 14.52
CA GLU A 1174 24.76 18.47 15.61
C GLU A 1174 23.77 19.30 16.42
N THR A 1175 24.08 20.58 16.68
CA THR A 1175 23.18 21.47 17.43
C THR A 1175 21.87 21.72 16.68
N VAL A 1176 21.90 22.03 15.38
CA VAL A 1176 20.68 22.29 14.60
C VAL A 1176 19.87 21.00 14.44
N THR A 1177 20.52 19.87 14.14
CA THR A 1177 19.83 18.56 14.07
C THR A 1177 19.12 18.25 15.39
N ALA A 1178 19.79 18.42 16.53
CA ALA A 1178 19.21 18.13 17.84
C ALA A 1178 18.11 19.11 18.24
N ALA A 1179 18.24 20.40 17.91
CA ALA A 1179 17.22 21.41 18.16
C ALA A 1179 15.91 21.06 17.44
N THR A 1180 16.00 20.84 16.12
CA THR A 1180 14.85 20.53 15.27
C THR A 1180 14.18 19.20 15.63
N LEU A 1181 14.92 18.19 16.10
CA LEU A 1181 14.34 16.92 16.56
C LEU A 1181 13.71 16.99 17.96
N VAL A 1182 14.17 17.91 18.83
CA VAL A 1182 13.48 18.23 20.10
C VAL A 1182 12.15 18.95 19.82
N GLU A 1183 12.14 19.89 18.87
CA GLU A 1183 10.92 20.55 18.40
C GLU A 1183 9.95 19.57 17.71
N SER A 1184 10.44 18.55 16.99
CA SER A 1184 9.62 17.41 16.51
C SER A 1184 9.32 16.34 17.57
N ALA A 1185 9.44 16.69 18.85
CA ALA A 1185 9.06 15.88 20.01
C ALA A 1185 9.96 14.68 20.36
N GLY A 1186 11.26 14.72 20.08
CA GLY A 1186 12.23 13.76 20.62
C GLY A 1186 12.45 13.93 22.13
N ASP A 1187 12.04 12.93 22.92
CA ASP A 1187 12.18 12.91 24.38
C ASP A 1187 13.62 12.59 24.86
N ILE A 1188 14.40 11.86 24.06
CA ILE A 1188 15.85 11.69 24.25
C ILE A 1188 16.58 12.05 22.96
N VAL A 1189 17.54 12.96 23.06
CA VAL A 1189 18.56 13.18 22.02
C VAL A 1189 19.91 12.66 22.49
N ALA A 1190 20.52 11.75 21.72
CA ALA A 1190 21.88 11.28 21.99
C ALA A 1190 22.91 12.07 21.15
N LEU A 1191 23.83 12.76 21.83
CA LEU A 1191 24.83 13.65 21.23
C LEU A 1191 26.25 13.11 21.40
N ARG A 1192 27.20 13.54 20.57
CA ARG A 1192 28.62 13.17 20.63
C ARG A 1192 29.54 14.30 21.11
N HIS A 1193 29.18 15.58 20.99
CA HIS A 1193 30.09 16.68 21.35
C HIS A 1193 29.64 17.51 22.59
N PRO A 1194 30.54 17.78 23.56
CA PRO A 1194 30.21 18.51 24.80
C PRO A 1194 29.61 19.91 24.62
N GLU A 1195 30.04 20.66 23.60
CA GLU A 1195 29.50 22.00 23.33
C GLU A 1195 28.06 21.93 22.76
N SER A 1196 27.72 20.88 22.00
CA SER A 1196 26.35 20.64 21.53
C SER A 1196 25.42 20.36 22.71
N VAL A 1197 25.86 19.52 23.66
CA VAL A 1197 25.14 19.25 24.94
C VAL A 1197 24.87 20.55 25.71
N ARG A 1198 25.87 21.43 25.81
CA ARG A 1198 25.74 22.75 26.46
C ARG A 1198 24.75 23.68 25.74
N ARG A 1199 24.69 23.62 24.41
CA ARG A 1199 23.79 24.43 23.57
C ARG A 1199 22.34 23.94 23.63
N ILE A 1200 22.11 22.64 23.48
CA ILE A 1200 20.77 22.03 23.54
C ILE A 1200 20.17 22.15 24.93
N ARG A 1201 20.95 21.97 26.00
CA ARG A 1201 20.46 22.21 27.36
C ARG A 1201 19.97 23.65 27.55
N ALA A 1202 20.74 24.63 27.08
CA ALA A 1202 20.34 26.04 27.14
C ALA A 1202 19.12 26.35 26.27
N MET A 1203 18.93 25.65 25.14
CA MET A 1203 17.74 25.79 24.30
C MET A 1203 16.48 25.26 25.00
N ILE A 1204 16.53 24.05 25.55
CA ILE A 1204 15.42 23.46 26.32
C ILE A 1204 15.10 24.33 27.53
N GLU A 1205 16.12 24.83 28.25
CA GLU A 1205 15.94 25.78 29.35
C GLU A 1205 15.30 27.11 28.91
N GLU A 1206 15.65 27.67 27.75
CA GLU A 1206 15.02 28.92 27.24
C GLU A 1206 13.60 28.72 26.65
N LEU A 1207 13.23 27.51 26.21
CA LEU A 1207 11.90 27.21 25.65
C LEU A 1207 10.87 26.81 26.71
N GLU A 1208 11.30 26.38 27.90
CA GLU A 1208 10.42 25.93 29.00
C GLU A 1208 10.15 27.00 30.09
N GLY A 1209 10.84 28.15 30.06
CA GLY A 1209 10.54 29.35 30.87
C GLY A 1209 11.45 29.67 32.05
#